data_AF-A0AB36ZND9-F1
#
_entry.id   AF-A0AB36ZND9-F1
#
_cell.length_a   1.000
_cell.length_b   1.000
_cell.length_c   1.000
_cell.angle_alpha   90.00
_cell.angle_beta   90.00
_cell.angle_gamma   90.00
#
_symmetry.space_group_name_H-M   'P 1'
#
loop_
_entity.id
_entity.type
_entity.pdbx_description
1 polymer ?
#
loop_
_entity_poly.entity_id
_entity_poly.type
_entity_poly.pdbx_seq_one_letter_code
_entity_poly.pdbx_strand_id
1 'polypeptide(L)'
;MNPQTTPDPTRPRRRRARLSLTTALIAALGILVAPLTAPAASAATLDPGAGQSTRIQETNSSLTYSGSWRTMTGGDSGGGIKFLNSTGSVSFSFRGTGFSWVSRTTASAGIATVTVDGASTSVDRYTKTTAYQVPVFTKKDLADTVHTVKIAWSGTANSSASDKNLVIDAFDITRATPATEEPTDETGGGEDDGPVLDPSGATSLLVQETDPALQYTGSWRSMAGGDSGGGMKYLTSAGSVKFTFVGTSWRWISRKTSSSGIAAVSVDGGPVTKVDRYSSTAQYQVPVYETTDLAAGTHTVTISYTGTKNSKSTDKNLIIDAFVLAEDGLATDAVELSPLTDGYTVAWDAPFSSRVVSYDVHRSNEDGSGDTVVGTVADPVRQYRDETAEAGRAYTYTVTATDDAGRDSRLKESATTSADILASRASLLAAFDCPAATKTVSTSAQLVTALTNPSSGDVIRLADGVYTGKFALRGTAAQPGSIWICGSPNAVLTSGSTSSGTALILNTVSDVHLVGFSVRSSFQGIQVLASKGVQMAGLTVSEIGYEAVHFRNQTTDSLIVGSTIRRTGIVSAKYGEGVYVGTSDRNWCEYNSCNPDRTARIAVVDNAISDTGAEPIEAKEGTLDGDIIGNTVLGGSRLASDVVSLILVSGNSWLAAGNSAAGTTTYGYQVITRADGSGNDNTISGNLALKTSNAVVYLHQPSNWSTSGNTLSCSNSGKDLIGNVACTP
;
A
#
# COMPACT_ATOMS: atom_id res chain seq x y z
N MET A 1 55.75 -28.46 11.36
CA MET A 1 55.97 -27.18 12.09
C MET A 1 55.23 -26.08 11.37
N ASN A 2 54.72 -25.15 12.17
CA ASN A 2 54.10 -23.85 11.88
C ASN A 2 52.60 -23.75 11.57
N PRO A 3 51.95 -22.73 12.17
CA PRO A 3 50.54 -22.73 12.49
C PRO A 3 49.72 -21.84 11.56
N GLN A 4 48.43 -22.13 11.53
CA GLN A 4 47.40 -21.41 10.78
C GLN A 4 47.25 -19.96 11.27
N THR A 5 47.30 -19.04 10.32
CA THR A 5 46.77 -17.67 10.46
C THR A 5 45.30 -17.66 10.07
N THR A 6 44.50 -16.98 10.89
CA THR A 6 43.05 -16.81 10.78
C THR A 6 42.67 -15.86 9.64
N PRO A 7 41.56 -16.08 8.91
CA PRO A 7 40.89 -15.03 8.15
C PRO A 7 39.76 -14.40 8.98
N ASP A 8 39.85 -13.09 9.11
CA ASP A 8 38.85 -12.16 9.66
C ASP A 8 37.60 -12.11 8.76
N PRO A 9 36.37 -12.35 9.28
CA PRO A 9 35.16 -12.23 8.48
C PRO A 9 34.20 -11.19 9.07
N THR A 10 34.39 -9.89 8.84
CA THR A 10 33.26 -8.94 8.92
C THR A 10 33.43 -7.70 8.03
N ARG A 11 32.85 -7.72 6.82
CA ARG A 11 32.39 -6.48 6.16
C ARG A 11 30.87 -6.58 5.95
N PRO A 12 30.04 -5.98 6.82
CA PRO A 12 28.59 -6.05 6.66
C PRO A 12 28.14 -5.22 5.45
N ARG A 13 27.33 -5.85 4.58
CA ARG A 13 26.53 -5.15 3.55
C ARG A 13 25.50 -4.27 4.27
N ARG A 14 25.66 -2.95 4.14
CA ARG A 14 24.70 -1.94 4.61
C ARG A 14 23.38 -2.07 3.84
N ARG A 15 22.26 -2.35 4.51
CA ARG A 15 20.92 -1.98 4.00
C ARG A 15 20.75 -0.49 4.22
N ARG A 16 20.49 0.26 3.14
CA ARG A 16 20.31 1.71 3.14
C ARG A 16 18.93 2.03 3.73
N ALA A 17 18.89 2.99 4.65
CA ALA A 17 17.65 3.66 5.03
C ALA A 17 17.11 4.43 3.81
N ARG A 18 15.79 4.39 3.60
CA ARG A 18 15.12 5.21 2.59
C ARG A 18 15.43 6.68 2.87
N LEU A 19 16.08 7.30 1.90
CA LEU A 19 16.44 8.71 1.88
C LEU A 19 15.29 9.40 1.14
N SER A 20 14.45 10.14 1.89
CA SER A 20 13.40 11.03 1.35
C SER A 20 14.01 12.02 0.34
N LEU A 21 13.17 12.56 -0.58
CA LEU A 21 13.50 13.55 -1.63
C LEU A 21 14.45 14.69 -1.18
N THR A 22 14.58 14.91 0.13
CA THR A 22 15.53 15.84 0.77
C THR A 22 17.02 15.56 0.50
N THR A 23 17.42 14.37 0.07
CA THR A 23 18.85 14.00 -0.04
C THR A 23 19.48 14.07 -1.42
N ALA A 24 18.71 14.45 -2.43
CA ALA A 24 19.30 14.99 -3.66
C ALA A 24 19.88 16.41 -3.44
N LEU A 25 19.60 17.10 -2.31
CA LEU A 25 19.87 18.54 -2.18
C LEU A 25 20.53 19.07 -0.89
N ILE A 26 21.09 18.25 0.02
CA ILE A 26 21.73 18.80 1.24
C ILE A 26 23.17 18.31 1.41
N ALA A 27 24.12 19.20 1.09
CA ALA A 27 25.46 19.21 1.67
C ALA A 27 25.43 20.01 2.99
N ALA A 28 26.12 19.47 4.01
CA ALA A 28 26.53 20.08 5.30
C ALA A 28 25.53 20.08 6.49
N LEU A 29 25.71 19.17 7.48
CA LEU A 29 26.23 19.46 8.84
C LEU A 29 26.24 18.22 9.80
N GLY A 30 27.35 18.07 10.53
CA GLY A 30 27.61 17.49 11.89
C GLY A 30 26.72 16.45 12.62
N ILE A 31 27.29 15.24 12.79
CA ILE A 31 27.43 14.37 14.00
C ILE A 31 26.29 14.26 15.05
N LEU A 32 25.75 13.04 15.23
CA LEU A 32 25.73 12.31 16.52
C LEU A 32 25.48 10.80 16.29
N VAL A 33 26.36 9.93 16.78
CA VAL A 33 26.24 8.46 16.67
C VAL A 33 25.79 7.89 18.01
N ALA A 34 24.70 7.13 18.01
CA ALA A 34 24.35 6.16 19.05
C ALA A 34 24.34 4.74 18.45
N PRO A 35 24.81 3.71 19.17
CA PRO A 35 24.93 2.36 18.61
C PRO A 35 23.57 1.65 18.59
N LEU A 36 23.14 1.21 17.41
CA LEU A 36 22.04 0.24 17.26
C LEU A 36 22.55 -1.18 17.48
N THR A 37 21.88 -1.90 18.37
CA THR A 37 21.96 -3.35 18.53
C THR A 37 21.39 -4.05 17.29
N ALA A 38 22.10 -5.04 16.75
CA ALA A 38 21.65 -5.85 15.62
C ALA A 38 20.61 -6.90 16.06
N PRO A 39 19.51 -7.13 15.32
CA PRO A 39 18.63 -8.27 15.56
C PRO A 39 19.24 -9.59 15.07
N ALA A 40 18.88 -10.67 15.75
CA ALA A 40 19.33 -12.04 15.50
C ALA A 40 18.85 -12.60 14.15
N ALA A 41 19.57 -13.63 13.66
CA ALA A 41 19.29 -14.32 12.40
C ALA A 41 17.83 -14.80 12.31
N SER A 42 17.16 -14.49 11.19
CA SER A 42 15.76 -14.85 10.94
C SER A 42 15.59 -16.38 10.98
N ALA A 43 14.79 -16.87 11.92
CA ALA A 43 14.33 -18.25 11.92
C ALA A 43 13.54 -18.54 10.63
N ALA A 44 13.56 -19.80 10.16
CA ALA A 44 12.75 -20.22 9.02
C ALA A 44 11.26 -19.97 9.32
N THR A 45 10.52 -19.45 8.34
CA THR A 45 9.08 -19.15 8.46
C THR A 45 8.26 -20.40 8.13
N LEU A 46 7.37 -20.80 9.02
CA LEU A 46 6.41 -21.89 8.81
C LEU A 46 5.24 -21.40 7.94
N ASP A 47 4.94 -22.04 6.82
CA ASP A 47 3.82 -21.68 5.93
C ASP A 47 3.07 -22.96 5.52
N PRO A 48 1.80 -23.15 5.92
CA PRO A 48 1.02 -24.32 5.54
C PRO A 48 0.56 -24.27 4.07
N GLY A 49 0.67 -23.13 3.37
CA GLY A 49 0.05 -22.90 2.07
C GLY A 49 -1.36 -22.31 2.20
N ALA A 50 -1.80 -21.54 1.21
CA ALA A 50 -3.10 -20.88 1.23
C ALA A 50 -4.26 -21.91 1.24
N GLY A 51 -5.26 -21.65 2.08
CA GLY A 51 -6.41 -22.53 2.30
C GLY A 51 -6.10 -23.76 3.16
N GLN A 52 -4.89 -23.87 3.72
CA GLN A 52 -4.44 -25.06 4.44
C GLN A 52 -4.14 -24.78 5.91
N SER A 53 -4.23 -25.83 6.70
CA SER A 53 -3.73 -25.87 8.08
C SER A 53 -2.73 -27.01 8.22
N THR A 54 -1.63 -26.75 8.93
CA THR A 54 -0.60 -27.77 9.18
C THR A 54 -0.27 -27.86 10.66
N ARG A 55 0.00 -29.08 11.13
CA ARG A 55 0.49 -29.32 12.48
C ARG A 55 2.00 -29.44 12.50
N ILE A 56 2.63 -28.62 13.34
CA ILE A 56 4.07 -28.55 13.56
C ILE A 56 4.39 -29.19 14.90
N GLN A 57 5.13 -30.30 14.87
CA GLN A 57 5.57 -31.01 16.08
C GLN A 57 6.66 -30.23 16.82
N GLU A 58 6.75 -30.42 18.13
CA GLU A 58 7.78 -29.84 19.01
C GLU A 58 9.23 -30.11 18.58
N THR A 59 9.45 -31.13 17.74
CA THR A 59 10.74 -31.51 17.16
C THR A 59 11.09 -30.78 15.86
N ASN A 60 10.19 -29.97 15.30
CA ASN A 60 10.43 -29.26 14.04
C ASN A 60 11.62 -28.29 14.15
N SER A 61 12.52 -28.32 13.16
CA SER A 61 13.75 -27.53 13.14
C SER A 61 13.55 -26.01 13.02
N SER A 62 12.35 -25.56 12.66
CA SER A 62 11.99 -24.13 12.63
C SER A 62 11.67 -23.56 14.01
N LEU A 63 11.52 -24.42 15.04
CA LEU A 63 11.31 -24.03 16.43
C LEU A 63 12.65 -23.78 17.11
N THR A 64 12.86 -22.56 17.61
CA THR A 64 14.08 -22.20 18.36
C THR A 64 13.81 -22.23 19.85
N TYR A 65 14.51 -23.12 20.57
CA TYR A 65 14.36 -23.29 22.02
C TYR A 65 15.52 -22.62 22.78
N SER A 66 15.20 -21.94 23.87
CA SER A 66 16.15 -21.43 24.87
C SER A 66 15.86 -22.01 26.25
N GLY A 67 16.90 -22.30 27.03
CA GLY A 67 16.79 -22.94 28.34
C GLY A 67 16.96 -24.46 28.31
N SER A 68 16.84 -25.10 29.47
CA SER A 68 17.16 -26.52 29.68
C SER A 68 15.95 -27.42 29.38
N TRP A 69 15.62 -27.57 28.10
CA TRP A 69 14.53 -28.43 27.64
C TRP A 69 14.93 -29.91 27.62
N ARG A 70 14.01 -30.79 28.02
CA ARG A 70 14.12 -32.25 27.86
C ARG A 70 12.94 -32.80 27.06
N THR A 71 13.16 -33.91 26.36
CA THR A 71 12.09 -34.62 25.64
C THR A 71 11.46 -35.68 26.54
N MET A 72 10.13 -35.83 26.48
CA MET A 72 9.40 -36.92 27.13
C MET A 72 8.46 -37.57 26.13
N THR A 73 8.23 -38.88 26.23
CA THR A 73 7.27 -39.60 25.39
C THR A 73 5.88 -39.68 26.05
N GLY A 74 4.82 -39.88 25.28
CA GLY A 74 3.45 -39.97 25.80
C GLY A 74 2.35 -39.99 24.72
N GLY A 75 1.09 -39.77 25.12
CA GLY A 75 -0.09 -39.72 24.23
C GLY A 75 -0.25 -38.41 23.46
N ASP A 76 0.84 -37.66 23.32
CA ASP A 76 0.92 -36.34 22.70
C ASP A 76 1.06 -36.44 21.18
N SER A 77 0.88 -35.34 20.48
CA SER A 77 1.03 -35.31 19.02
C SER A 77 2.46 -35.71 18.64
N GLY A 78 2.61 -36.58 17.65
CA GLY A 78 3.93 -37.08 17.24
C GLY A 78 4.61 -38.00 18.27
N GLY A 79 3.97 -38.33 19.41
CA GLY A 79 4.46 -39.28 20.41
C GLY A 79 5.38 -38.70 21.49
N GLY A 80 5.60 -37.38 21.51
CA GLY A 80 6.51 -36.72 22.44
C GLY A 80 6.17 -35.27 22.76
N ILE A 81 6.87 -34.69 23.74
CA ILE A 81 6.79 -33.28 24.13
C ILE A 81 8.18 -32.72 24.43
N LYS A 82 8.32 -31.39 24.34
CA LYS A 82 9.39 -30.63 24.99
C LYS A 82 8.90 -30.12 26.34
N PHE A 83 9.66 -30.41 27.37
CA PHE A 83 9.38 -30.05 28.75
C PHE A 83 10.52 -29.21 29.33
N LEU A 84 10.19 -28.17 30.09
CA LEU A 84 11.07 -27.56 31.07
C LEU A 84 10.31 -27.16 32.34
N ASN A 85 11.04 -26.84 33.41
CA ASN A 85 10.50 -26.23 34.62
C ASN A 85 11.46 -25.19 35.23
N SER A 86 12.24 -24.55 34.36
CA SER A 86 13.18 -23.46 34.66
C SER A 86 13.10 -22.39 33.56
N THR A 87 13.82 -21.28 33.68
CA THR A 87 13.79 -20.22 32.67
C THR A 87 14.11 -20.73 31.26
N GLY A 88 13.20 -20.46 30.33
CA GLY A 88 13.35 -20.83 28.92
C GLY A 88 12.15 -20.40 28.08
N SER A 89 12.28 -20.51 26.76
CA SER A 89 11.23 -20.19 25.80
C SER A 89 11.36 -21.00 24.51
N VAL A 90 10.29 -21.03 23.72
CA VAL A 90 10.31 -21.41 22.30
C VAL A 90 9.93 -20.21 21.46
N SER A 91 10.54 -20.05 20.29
CA SER A 91 10.22 -18.98 19.34
C SER A 91 10.22 -19.49 17.91
N PHE A 92 9.31 -18.98 17.09
CA PHE A 92 9.18 -19.31 15.67
C PHE A 92 8.48 -18.16 14.93
N SER A 93 8.57 -18.15 13.62
CA SER A 93 7.75 -17.29 12.76
C SER A 93 6.88 -18.15 11.87
N PHE A 94 5.67 -17.70 11.55
CA PHE A 94 4.79 -18.37 10.61
C PHE A 94 4.10 -17.38 9.69
N ARG A 95 3.83 -17.78 8.45
CA ARG A 95 2.88 -17.09 7.59
C ARG A 95 1.53 -17.77 7.72
N GLY A 96 0.50 -17.01 8.05
CA GLY A 96 -0.85 -17.52 8.12
C GLY A 96 -1.79 -16.64 8.91
N THR A 97 -3.08 -16.92 8.80
CA THR A 97 -4.16 -16.15 9.41
C THR A 97 -4.49 -16.58 10.84
N GLY A 98 -3.81 -17.60 11.36
CA GLY A 98 -3.94 -17.98 12.75
C GLY A 98 -2.98 -19.07 13.19
N PHE A 99 -2.80 -19.19 14.50
CA PHE A 99 -2.17 -20.36 15.08
C PHE A 99 -2.81 -20.79 16.40
N SER A 100 -2.67 -22.08 16.72
CA SER A 100 -3.01 -22.66 18.01
C SER A 100 -1.79 -23.34 18.64
N TRP A 101 -1.55 -23.09 19.92
CA TRP A 101 -0.58 -23.82 20.71
C TRP A 101 -1.26 -25.02 21.39
N VAL A 102 -0.77 -26.20 21.05
CA VAL A 102 -1.19 -27.48 21.62
C VAL A 102 -0.22 -27.91 22.71
N SER A 103 -0.75 -28.36 23.85
CA SER A 103 0.04 -28.74 25.03
C SER A 103 -0.58 -29.93 25.76
N ARG A 104 0.28 -30.71 26.43
CA ARG A 104 -0.15 -31.54 27.56
C ARG A 104 -0.50 -30.66 28.76
N THR A 105 -1.68 -30.82 29.33
CA THR A 105 -2.08 -30.16 30.58
C THR A 105 -2.08 -31.17 31.72
N THR A 106 -1.60 -30.77 32.90
CA THR A 106 -1.45 -31.65 34.07
C THR A 106 -1.63 -30.85 35.35
N ALA A 107 -1.70 -31.56 36.49
CA ALA A 107 -1.71 -30.93 37.81
C ALA A 107 -0.38 -30.20 38.14
N SER A 108 0.66 -30.37 37.32
CA SER A 108 1.98 -29.75 37.47
C SER A 108 2.24 -28.62 36.46
N ALA A 109 1.24 -28.27 35.64
CA ALA A 109 1.40 -27.27 34.59
C ALA A 109 1.41 -25.83 35.13
N GLY A 110 2.44 -25.07 34.74
CA GLY A 110 2.57 -23.65 35.06
C GLY A 110 1.93 -22.72 34.04
N ILE A 111 1.89 -21.44 34.40
CA ILE A 111 1.44 -20.34 33.54
C ILE A 111 2.59 -19.96 32.59
N ALA A 112 2.27 -19.73 31.32
CA ALA A 112 3.22 -19.28 30.31
C ALA A 112 2.85 -17.89 29.79
N THR A 113 3.84 -17.15 29.27
CA THR A 113 3.59 -15.92 28.53
C THR A 113 3.72 -16.23 27.03
N VAL A 114 2.64 -16.00 26.28
CA VAL A 114 2.61 -16.11 24.82
C VAL A 114 2.66 -14.71 24.24
N THR A 115 3.69 -14.40 23.45
CA THR A 115 3.85 -13.15 22.73
C THR A 115 3.64 -13.40 21.24
N VAL A 116 2.72 -12.67 20.62
CA VAL A 116 2.44 -12.69 19.17
C VAL A 116 2.63 -11.27 18.66
N ASP A 117 3.59 -11.06 17.77
CA ASP A 117 3.93 -9.74 17.20
C ASP A 117 4.11 -8.64 18.25
N GLY A 118 4.75 -9.00 19.36
CA GLY A 118 5.01 -8.09 20.48
C GLY A 118 3.88 -8.02 21.53
N ALA A 119 2.66 -8.43 21.21
CA ALA A 119 1.54 -8.45 22.16
C ALA A 119 1.58 -9.71 23.04
N SER A 120 1.56 -9.57 24.37
CA SER A 120 1.76 -10.68 25.32
C SER A 120 0.48 -11.05 26.07
N THR A 121 0.21 -12.36 26.19
CA THR A 121 -0.92 -12.95 26.93
C THR A 121 -0.43 -14.02 27.90
N SER A 122 -0.95 -14.05 29.12
CA SER A 122 -0.68 -15.12 30.09
C SER A 122 -1.64 -16.29 29.90
N VAL A 123 -1.11 -17.52 29.84
CA VAL A 123 -1.87 -18.75 29.59
C VAL A 123 -1.66 -19.73 30.74
N ASP A 124 -2.70 -19.97 31.52
CA ASP A 124 -2.72 -21.02 32.54
C ASP A 124 -3.09 -22.36 31.90
N ARG A 125 -2.26 -23.38 32.13
CA ARG A 125 -2.39 -24.72 31.51
C ARG A 125 -2.75 -25.81 32.51
N TYR A 126 -3.13 -25.43 33.73
CA TYR A 126 -3.45 -26.40 34.77
C TYR A 126 -4.73 -27.18 34.49
N THR A 127 -4.66 -28.50 34.66
CA THR A 127 -5.83 -29.37 34.77
C THR A 127 -5.61 -30.39 35.88
N LYS A 128 -6.65 -30.71 36.65
CA LYS A 128 -6.56 -31.67 37.78
C LYS A 128 -6.13 -33.07 37.32
N THR A 129 -6.57 -33.48 36.13
CA THR A 129 -6.18 -34.73 35.47
C THR A 129 -5.35 -34.42 34.23
N THR A 130 -4.41 -35.30 33.88
CA THR A 130 -3.64 -35.17 32.65
C THR A 130 -4.56 -35.23 31.44
N ALA A 131 -4.45 -34.24 30.55
CA ALA A 131 -5.03 -34.27 29.22
C ALA A 131 -3.93 -34.02 28.18
N TYR A 132 -4.01 -34.77 27.08
CA TYR A 132 -3.05 -34.73 25.98
C TYR A 132 -3.63 -33.89 24.84
N GLN A 133 -2.76 -33.23 24.05
CA GLN A 133 -3.16 -32.52 22.83
C GLN A 133 -4.21 -31.42 23.04
N VAL A 134 -4.11 -30.66 24.13
CA VAL A 134 -5.07 -29.59 24.46
C VAL A 134 -4.64 -28.27 23.78
N PRO A 135 -5.49 -27.62 22.96
CA PRO A 135 -5.22 -26.27 22.48
C PRO A 135 -5.39 -25.28 23.63
N VAL A 136 -4.27 -24.81 24.18
CA VAL A 136 -4.25 -23.93 25.38
C VAL A 136 -4.21 -22.44 25.03
N PHE A 137 -3.86 -22.10 23.79
CA PHE A 137 -3.91 -20.75 23.26
C PHE A 137 -4.24 -20.79 21.77
N THR A 138 -5.06 -19.86 21.31
CA THR A 138 -5.41 -19.73 19.89
C THR A 138 -5.54 -18.26 19.53
N LYS A 139 -4.86 -17.85 18.46
CA LYS A 139 -4.96 -16.52 17.87
C LYS A 139 -5.39 -16.69 16.42
N LYS A 140 -6.57 -16.18 16.09
CA LYS A 140 -7.17 -16.18 14.75
C LYS A 140 -7.21 -14.75 14.22
N ASP A 141 -7.65 -14.61 12.97
CA ASP A 141 -7.88 -13.33 12.29
C ASP A 141 -6.62 -12.46 12.26
N LEU A 142 -5.46 -13.14 12.19
CA LEU A 142 -4.21 -12.50 11.87
C LEU A 142 -4.21 -12.21 10.35
N ALA A 143 -3.62 -11.09 9.95
CA ALA A 143 -3.40 -10.83 8.53
C ALA A 143 -2.61 -12.01 7.91
N ASP A 144 -2.79 -12.37 6.63
CA ASP A 144 -1.97 -13.43 5.99
C ASP A 144 -0.52 -12.97 5.73
N THR A 145 0.19 -12.66 6.81
CA THR A 145 1.51 -12.08 6.86
C THR A 145 2.41 -12.97 7.72
N VAL A 146 3.69 -12.62 7.84
CA VAL A 146 4.61 -13.35 8.72
C VAL A 146 4.46 -12.83 10.15
N HIS A 147 3.97 -13.70 11.02
CA HIS A 147 3.85 -13.46 12.45
C HIS A 147 5.04 -14.04 13.20
N THR A 148 5.41 -13.38 14.30
CA THR A 148 6.44 -13.86 15.24
C THR A 148 5.78 -14.31 16.54
N VAL A 149 6.10 -15.53 16.98
CA VAL A 149 5.56 -16.11 18.22
C VAL A 149 6.71 -16.43 19.17
N LYS A 150 6.55 -16.05 20.44
CA LYS A 150 7.40 -16.49 21.55
C LYS A 150 6.55 -17.00 22.70
N ILE A 151 6.83 -18.21 23.18
CA ILE A 151 6.18 -18.78 24.37
C ILE A 151 7.24 -18.97 25.43
N ALA A 152 7.11 -18.24 26.54
CA ALA A 152 8.10 -18.17 27.60
C ALA A 152 7.56 -18.70 28.94
N TRP A 153 8.44 -19.34 29.70
CA TRP A 153 8.17 -19.73 31.07
C TRP A 153 8.03 -18.49 31.96
N SER A 154 6.87 -18.33 32.62
CA SER A 154 6.59 -17.13 33.42
C SER A 154 7.19 -17.18 34.83
N GLY A 155 7.59 -18.36 35.32
CA GLY A 155 7.97 -18.55 36.72
C GLY A 155 6.80 -18.59 37.70
N THR A 156 5.56 -18.64 37.21
CA THR A 156 4.34 -18.66 38.01
C THR A 156 3.46 -19.88 37.69
N ALA A 157 2.61 -20.25 38.64
CA ALA A 157 1.55 -21.23 38.47
C ALA A 157 0.39 -20.84 39.40
N ASN A 158 -0.83 -21.30 39.11
CA ASN A 158 -1.94 -21.12 40.04
C ASN A 158 -1.70 -21.92 41.34
N SER A 159 -2.47 -21.61 42.39
CA SER A 159 -2.32 -22.20 43.72
C SER A 159 -2.61 -23.71 43.79
N SER A 160 -3.26 -24.27 42.77
CA SER A 160 -3.63 -25.69 42.71
C SER A 160 -2.59 -26.53 41.96
N ALA A 161 -1.60 -25.91 41.32
CA ALA A 161 -0.55 -26.58 40.57
C ALA A 161 0.61 -27.04 41.48
N SER A 162 1.11 -28.25 41.24
CA SER A 162 2.21 -28.85 42.01
C SER A 162 3.61 -28.51 41.49
N ASP A 163 3.71 -27.90 40.31
CA ASP A 163 4.95 -27.41 39.70
C ASP A 163 4.60 -26.23 38.77
N LYS A 164 5.61 -25.63 38.14
CA LYS A 164 5.50 -24.52 37.20
C LYS A 164 6.01 -24.92 35.82
N ASN A 165 5.78 -26.15 35.38
CA ASN A 165 6.39 -26.59 34.13
C ASN A 165 5.85 -25.81 32.92
N LEU A 166 6.62 -25.80 31.83
CA LEU A 166 6.18 -25.40 30.48
C LEU A 166 6.36 -26.61 29.55
N VAL A 167 5.31 -26.92 28.81
CA VAL A 167 5.28 -28.06 27.88
C VAL A 167 4.86 -27.58 26.49
N ILE A 168 5.61 -27.98 25.47
CA ILE A 168 5.24 -27.82 24.06
C ILE A 168 4.98 -29.21 23.48
N ASP A 169 3.78 -29.42 22.97
CA ASP A 169 3.35 -30.63 22.26
C ASP A 169 3.38 -30.35 20.75
N ALA A 170 2.57 -29.41 20.26
CA ALA A 170 2.57 -29.02 18.85
C ALA A 170 2.02 -27.60 18.64
N PHE A 171 2.08 -27.13 17.38
CA PHE A 171 1.42 -25.92 16.91
C PHE A 171 0.58 -26.24 15.68
N ASP A 172 -0.65 -25.73 15.63
CA ASP A 172 -1.44 -25.72 14.39
C ASP A 172 -1.30 -24.35 13.75
N ILE A 173 -0.75 -24.29 12.54
CA ILE A 173 -0.68 -23.06 11.75
C ILE A 173 -1.78 -23.12 10.70
N THR A 174 -2.58 -22.06 10.60
CA THR A 174 -3.65 -21.94 9.61
C THR A 174 -3.38 -20.75 8.72
N ARG A 175 -3.58 -20.93 7.41
CA ARG A 175 -3.52 -19.87 6.41
C ARG A 175 -4.76 -19.98 5.55
N ALA A 176 -5.84 -19.34 5.97
CA ALA A 176 -7.09 -19.34 5.22
C ALA A 176 -6.89 -18.62 3.87
N THR A 177 -7.50 -19.12 2.80
CA THR A 177 -7.65 -18.36 1.55
C THR A 177 -8.69 -17.25 1.78
N PRO A 178 -8.46 -16.02 1.27
CA PRO A 178 -9.55 -15.10 1.04
C PRO A 178 -10.57 -15.79 0.11
N ALA A 179 -11.86 -15.66 0.40
CA ALA A 179 -12.89 -16.15 -0.50
C ALA A 179 -12.77 -15.39 -1.84
N THR A 180 -12.37 -16.09 -2.88
CA THR A 180 -12.40 -15.62 -4.27
C THR A 180 -13.83 -15.70 -4.76
N GLU A 181 -14.49 -14.57 -5.02
CA GLU A 181 -15.55 -14.53 -6.01
C GLU A 181 -14.90 -14.54 -7.39
N GLU A 182 -15.12 -15.62 -8.15
CA GLU A 182 -14.92 -15.61 -9.61
C GLU A 182 -16.28 -15.42 -10.30
N PRO A 183 -16.29 -14.82 -11.50
CA PRO A 183 -17.51 -14.42 -12.19
C PRO A 183 -18.22 -15.63 -12.78
N THR A 184 -19.55 -15.65 -12.71
CA THR A 184 -20.36 -16.53 -13.57
C THR A 184 -21.06 -15.69 -14.62
N ASP A 185 -20.82 -16.10 -15.86
CA ASP A 185 -21.46 -15.64 -17.09
C ASP A 185 -22.99 -15.59 -16.94
N GLU A 186 -23.59 -14.58 -17.55
CA GLU A 186 -25.04 -14.44 -17.67
C GLU A 186 -25.65 -15.68 -18.34
N THR A 187 -26.57 -16.36 -17.65
CA THR A 187 -27.83 -16.84 -18.24
C THR A 187 -28.85 -17.16 -17.14
N GLY A 188 -29.76 -16.22 -16.90
CA GLY A 188 -31.15 -16.45 -16.48
C GLY A 188 -31.42 -17.34 -15.26
N GLY A 189 -31.64 -16.72 -14.11
CA GLY A 189 -32.34 -17.33 -12.97
C GLY A 189 -32.14 -16.50 -11.71
N GLY A 190 -33.06 -15.58 -11.43
CA GLY A 190 -33.00 -14.74 -10.23
C GLY A 190 -33.11 -15.57 -8.95
N GLU A 191 -32.10 -15.46 -8.09
CA GLU A 191 -32.25 -15.65 -6.66
C GLU A 191 -32.14 -14.28 -5.98
N ASP A 192 -33.14 -14.03 -5.14
CA ASP A 192 -33.47 -12.78 -4.46
C ASP A 192 -32.40 -12.45 -3.39
N ASP A 193 -31.36 -11.71 -3.76
CA ASP A 193 -30.50 -11.02 -2.79
C ASP A 193 -31.33 -9.94 -2.11
N GLY A 194 -31.92 -10.30 -0.98
CA GLY A 194 -32.76 -9.40 -0.19
C GLY A 194 -32.04 -8.10 0.20
N PRO A 195 -32.78 -7.04 0.54
CA PRO A 195 -32.21 -5.72 0.79
C PRO A 195 -31.20 -5.72 1.96
N VAL A 196 -30.07 -5.01 1.80
CA VAL A 196 -29.02 -4.83 2.81
C VAL A 196 -29.29 -3.58 3.65
N LEU A 197 -29.08 -3.67 4.97
CA LEU A 197 -29.28 -2.56 5.90
C LEU A 197 -28.00 -1.72 6.03
N ASP A 198 -28.05 -0.48 5.54
CA ASP A 198 -26.89 0.43 5.52
C ASP A 198 -27.19 1.72 6.30
N PRO A 199 -26.50 1.96 7.44
CA PRO A 199 -26.71 3.10 8.32
C PRO A 199 -26.00 4.39 7.91
N SER A 200 -25.62 4.55 6.64
CA SER A 200 -24.96 5.70 5.96
C SER A 200 -25.60 7.10 6.16
N GLY A 201 -26.05 7.45 7.37
CA GLY A 201 -26.70 8.72 7.79
C GLY A 201 -25.84 9.55 8.74
N ALA A 202 -26.38 10.20 9.80
CA ALA A 202 -25.68 10.88 10.93
C ALA A 202 -26.03 10.30 12.33
N THR A 203 -26.94 9.33 12.37
CA THR A 203 -27.41 8.60 13.55
C THR A 203 -27.22 7.10 13.33
N SER A 204 -27.34 6.30 14.38
CA SER A 204 -27.49 4.86 14.19
C SER A 204 -28.79 4.56 13.42
N LEU A 205 -28.78 3.57 12.54
CA LEU A 205 -30.00 3.14 11.83
C LEU A 205 -30.81 2.24 12.77
N LEU A 206 -32.02 2.70 13.12
CA LEU A 206 -32.98 1.91 13.87
C LEU A 206 -33.85 1.10 12.90
N VAL A 207 -33.70 -0.21 12.93
CA VAL A 207 -34.39 -1.16 12.06
C VAL A 207 -35.50 -1.85 12.86
N GLN A 208 -36.75 -1.65 12.48
CA GLN A 208 -37.91 -2.26 13.16
C GLN A 208 -38.07 -3.73 12.74
N GLU A 209 -38.77 -4.54 13.54
CA GLU A 209 -39.06 -5.95 13.27
C GLU A 209 -39.91 -6.19 12.00
N THR A 210 -40.46 -5.12 11.42
CA THR A 210 -41.21 -5.15 10.16
C THR A 210 -40.38 -4.83 8.93
N ASP A 211 -39.09 -4.50 9.10
CA ASP A 211 -38.23 -4.12 7.97
C ASP A 211 -38.09 -5.29 6.97
N PRO A 212 -38.28 -5.03 5.66
CA PRO A 212 -38.25 -6.09 4.63
C PRO A 212 -36.88 -6.78 4.48
N ALA A 213 -35.79 -6.19 4.97
CA ALA A 213 -34.46 -6.83 5.00
C ALA A 213 -34.37 -7.97 6.03
N LEU A 214 -35.31 -8.05 6.97
CA LEU A 214 -35.33 -9.08 8.00
C LEU A 214 -36.00 -10.36 7.49
N GLN A 215 -35.20 -11.39 7.25
CA GLN A 215 -35.65 -12.69 6.78
C GLN A 215 -36.01 -13.60 7.96
N TYR A 216 -37.31 -13.87 8.14
CA TYR A 216 -37.83 -14.69 9.24
C TYR A 216 -38.11 -16.14 8.80
N THR A 217 -37.65 -17.11 9.58
CA THR A 217 -38.00 -18.53 9.42
C THR A 217 -38.77 -19.05 10.64
N GLY A 218 -39.74 -19.93 10.43
CA GLY A 218 -40.60 -20.48 11.49
C GLY A 218 -41.90 -19.69 11.71
N SER A 219 -42.65 -20.07 12.75
CA SER A 219 -44.00 -19.55 13.00
C SER A 219 -44.01 -18.29 13.86
N TRP A 220 -43.59 -17.17 13.27
CA TRP A 220 -43.59 -15.86 13.93
C TRP A 220 -44.98 -15.25 14.03
N ARG A 221 -45.24 -14.53 15.12
CA ARG A 221 -46.47 -13.79 15.41
C ARG A 221 -46.10 -12.36 15.76
N SER A 222 -46.99 -11.42 15.45
CA SER A 222 -46.84 -10.02 15.85
C SER A 222 -47.73 -9.69 17.05
N MET A 223 -47.28 -8.75 17.87
CA MET A 223 -48.05 -8.25 19.01
C MET A 223 -47.72 -6.78 19.23
N ALA A 224 -48.75 -5.96 19.48
CA ALA A 224 -48.57 -4.56 19.85
C ALA A 224 -48.12 -4.42 21.31
N GLY A 225 -47.31 -3.39 21.61
CA GLY A 225 -46.77 -3.18 22.95
C GLY A 225 -46.01 -1.86 23.11
N GLY A 226 -45.32 -1.71 24.25
CA GLY A 226 -44.37 -0.61 24.51
C GLY A 226 -43.00 -0.79 23.85
N ASP A 227 -42.92 -1.69 22.87
CA ASP A 227 -41.74 -2.00 22.06
C ASP A 227 -41.48 -0.87 21.05
N SER A 228 -40.29 -0.80 20.46
CA SER A 228 -39.94 0.19 19.43
C SER A 228 -40.92 0.10 18.26
N GLY A 229 -41.29 1.24 17.68
CA GLY A 229 -42.30 1.28 16.60
C GLY A 229 -43.72 0.83 17.01
N GLY A 230 -43.94 0.46 18.28
CA GLY A 230 -45.24 0.04 18.82
C GLY A 230 -45.55 -1.46 18.69
N GLY A 231 -44.61 -2.27 18.20
CA GLY A 231 -44.81 -3.69 17.90
C GLY A 231 -43.59 -4.57 18.18
N MET A 232 -43.81 -5.87 18.23
CA MET A 232 -42.75 -6.87 18.23
C MET A 232 -43.17 -8.11 17.45
N LYS A 233 -42.18 -8.89 17.03
CA LYS A 233 -42.36 -10.25 16.48
C LYS A 233 -41.85 -11.26 17.50
N TYR A 234 -42.59 -12.35 17.68
CA TYR A 234 -42.17 -13.43 18.56
C TYR A 234 -42.53 -14.81 18.03
N LEU A 235 -41.84 -15.83 18.53
CA LEU A 235 -42.18 -17.24 18.33
C LEU A 235 -41.95 -18.05 19.62
N THR A 236 -42.49 -19.27 19.65
CA THR A 236 -42.34 -20.23 20.76
C THR A 236 -41.88 -21.63 20.29
N SER A 237 -41.51 -21.75 19.02
CA SER A 237 -41.04 -22.98 18.37
C SER A 237 -39.77 -22.72 17.55
N ALA A 238 -39.22 -23.74 16.89
CA ALA A 238 -38.04 -23.56 16.02
C ALA A 238 -38.25 -22.44 14.98
N GLY A 239 -37.22 -21.62 14.78
CA GLY A 239 -37.21 -20.50 13.85
C GLY A 239 -36.04 -19.53 14.12
N SER A 240 -35.84 -18.59 13.21
CA SER A 240 -34.77 -17.59 13.27
C SER A 240 -35.17 -16.29 12.56
N VAL A 241 -34.38 -15.23 12.79
CA VAL A 241 -34.31 -14.05 11.93
C VAL A 241 -32.89 -13.89 11.41
N LYS A 242 -32.74 -13.56 10.13
CA LYS A 242 -31.46 -13.31 9.44
C LYS A 242 -31.52 -11.97 8.71
N PHE A 243 -30.44 -11.21 8.73
CA PHE A 243 -30.30 -9.99 7.92
C PHE A 243 -28.83 -9.68 7.65
N THR A 244 -28.58 -8.85 6.64
CA THR A 244 -27.25 -8.36 6.29
C THR A 244 -27.19 -6.85 6.51
N PHE A 245 -26.08 -6.35 7.04
CA PHE A 245 -25.86 -4.92 7.24
C PHE A 245 -24.44 -4.47 6.89
N VAL A 246 -24.26 -3.18 6.64
CA VAL A 246 -22.96 -2.54 6.40
C VAL A 246 -22.59 -1.71 7.64
N GLY A 247 -21.37 -1.86 8.15
CA GLY A 247 -20.90 -1.05 9.29
C GLY A 247 -19.99 -1.81 10.24
N THR A 248 -19.59 -1.18 11.34
CA THR A 248 -18.60 -1.72 12.31
C THR A 248 -19.24 -2.19 13.61
N SER A 249 -20.54 -1.91 13.80
CA SER A 249 -21.24 -2.26 15.02
C SER A 249 -22.74 -2.42 14.82
N TRP A 250 -23.33 -3.26 15.66
CA TRP A 250 -24.78 -3.41 15.74
C TRP A 250 -25.24 -3.79 17.14
N ARG A 251 -26.52 -3.57 17.40
CA ARG A 251 -27.18 -3.87 18.67
C ARG A 251 -28.57 -4.44 18.44
N TRP A 252 -28.91 -5.47 19.20
CA TRP A 252 -30.24 -6.08 19.25
C TRP A 252 -31.04 -5.54 20.44
N ILE A 253 -32.19 -4.96 20.12
CA ILE A 253 -33.20 -4.52 21.08
C ILE A 253 -34.29 -5.60 21.19
N SER A 254 -34.65 -5.96 22.41
CA SER A 254 -35.69 -6.95 22.70
C SER A 254 -36.49 -6.59 23.94
N ARG A 255 -37.73 -7.07 24.00
CA ARG A 255 -38.47 -7.21 25.25
C ARG A 255 -37.92 -8.36 26.10
N LYS A 256 -37.75 -8.12 27.40
CA LYS A 256 -37.47 -9.18 28.41
C LYS A 256 -38.73 -9.45 29.20
N THR A 257 -39.08 -10.72 29.40
CA THR A 257 -40.30 -11.15 30.10
C THR A 257 -40.08 -12.40 30.95
N SER A 258 -41.07 -12.75 31.78
CA SER A 258 -41.05 -13.98 32.58
C SER A 258 -41.19 -15.25 31.75
N SER A 259 -41.48 -15.12 30.45
CA SER A 259 -41.61 -16.19 29.46
C SER A 259 -40.45 -16.24 28.44
N SER A 260 -39.46 -15.35 28.58
CA SER A 260 -38.37 -15.24 27.62
C SER A 260 -37.38 -16.39 27.73
N GLY A 261 -37.04 -16.97 26.56
CA GLY A 261 -36.04 -18.01 26.42
C GLY A 261 -34.64 -17.49 26.16
N ILE A 262 -33.69 -18.43 26.05
CA ILE A 262 -32.31 -18.17 25.66
C ILE A 262 -32.24 -18.22 24.13
N ALA A 263 -31.72 -17.18 23.50
CA ALA A 263 -31.50 -17.12 22.06
C ALA A 263 -30.03 -17.45 21.71
N ALA A 264 -29.77 -17.88 20.48
CA ALA A 264 -28.42 -17.99 19.93
C ALA A 264 -28.22 -16.91 18.87
N VAL A 265 -27.18 -16.08 19.03
CA VAL A 265 -26.79 -15.05 18.06
C VAL A 265 -25.49 -15.48 17.38
N SER A 266 -25.43 -15.40 16.06
CA SER A 266 -24.21 -15.60 15.26
C SER A 266 -24.06 -14.42 14.30
N VAL A 267 -22.82 -13.95 14.16
CA VAL A 267 -22.41 -12.93 13.19
C VAL A 267 -21.45 -13.63 12.22
N ASP A 268 -21.68 -13.45 10.92
CA ASP A 268 -20.86 -14.00 9.82
C ASP A 268 -20.67 -15.52 9.85
N GLY A 269 -21.68 -16.25 10.35
CA GLY A 269 -21.60 -17.70 10.53
C GLY A 269 -20.62 -18.14 11.63
N GLY A 270 -20.08 -17.19 12.40
CA GLY A 270 -19.16 -17.43 13.51
C GLY A 270 -19.83 -18.08 14.73
N PRO A 271 -19.04 -18.31 15.81
CA PRO A 271 -19.52 -18.99 17.02
C PRO A 271 -20.78 -18.36 17.61
N VAL A 272 -21.69 -19.21 18.08
CA VAL A 272 -22.96 -18.74 18.66
C VAL A 272 -22.76 -18.17 20.07
N THR A 273 -23.26 -16.96 20.30
CA THR A 273 -23.42 -16.39 21.64
C THR A 273 -24.82 -16.66 22.17
N LYS A 274 -24.92 -17.22 23.38
CA LYS A 274 -26.20 -17.48 24.04
C LYS A 274 -26.64 -16.27 24.85
N VAL A 275 -27.84 -15.77 24.59
CA VAL A 275 -28.40 -14.57 25.21
C VAL A 275 -29.62 -14.95 26.05
N ASP A 276 -29.50 -14.89 27.39
CA ASP A 276 -30.63 -15.07 28.31
C ASP A 276 -31.42 -13.78 28.47
N ARG A 277 -32.69 -13.83 28.06
CA ARG A 277 -33.58 -12.66 28.01
C ARG A 277 -34.65 -12.69 29.10
N TYR A 278 -34.53 -13.61 30.07
CA TYR A 278 -35.45 -13.69 31.20
C TYR A 278 -35.43 -12.40 32.05
N SER A 279 -36.62 -11.99 32.48
CA SER A 279 -36.84 -11.02 33.55
C SER A 279 -38.12 -11.37 34.29
N SER A 280 -38.19 -11.21 35.62
CA SER A 280 -39.42 -11.49 36.38
C SER A 280 -40.55 -10.49 36.07
N THR A 281 -40.23 -9.32 35.55
CA THR A 281 -41.17 -8.29 35.09
C THR A 281 -40.88 -7.92 33.63
N ALA A 282 -41.91 -7.47 32.91
CA ALA A 282 -41.73 -7.04 31.53
C ALA A 282 -40.87 -5.77 31.46
N GLN A 283 -39.81 -5.80 30.65
CA GLN A 283 -38.95 -4.67 30.32
C GLN A 283 -38.94 -4.52 28.80
N TYR A 284 -39.21 -3.32 28.30
CA TYR A 284 -39.32 -3.01 26.88
C TYR A 284 -38.04 -2.33 26.39
N GLN A 285 -37.76 -2.43 25.08
CA GLN A 285 -36.67 -1.71 24.42
C GLN A 285 -35.29 -1.96 25.06
N VAL A 286 -35.02 -3.19 25.51
CA VAL A 286 -33.78 -3.53 26.23
C VAL A 286 -32.70 -3.97 25.23
N PRO A 287 -31.49 -3.37 25.24
CA PRO A 287 -30.33 -3.92 24.56
C PRO A 287 -29.96 -5.27 25.19
N VAL A 288 -30.08 -6.35 24.42
CA VAL A 288 -29.80 -7.71 24.92
C VAL A 288 -28.54 -8.33 24.32
N TYR A 289 -28.04 -7.77 23.21
CA TYR A 289 -26.78 -8.15 22.57
C TYR A 289 -26.24 -6.97 21.75
N GLU A 290 -24.92 -6.81 21.70
CA GLU A 290 -24.26 -5.84 20.84
C GLU A 290 -22.85 -6.30 20.47
N THR A 291 -22.36 -5.82 19.32
CA THR A 291 -20.94 -5.83 18.95
C THR A 291 -20.54 -4.41 18.59
N THR A 292 -19.35 -3.99 19.01
CA THR A 292 -18.87 -2.61 18.84
C THR A 292 -17.56 -2.51 18.06
N ASP A 293 -17.05 -3.65 17.60
CA ASP A 293 -15.69 -3.83 17.10
C ASP A 293 -15.62 -4.83 15.93
N LEU A 294 -16.66 -4.84 15.09
CA LEU A 294 -16.59 -5.61 13.83
C LEU A 294 -15.65 -4.90 12.85
N ALA A 295 -14.97 -5.70 12.03
CA ALA A 295 -14.22 -5.16 10.91
C ALA A 295 -15.15 -4.34 10.01
N ALA A 296 -14.68 -3.24 9.43
CA ALA A 296 -15.49 -2.48 8.49
C ALA A 296 -15.87 -3.36 7.28
N GLY A 297 -17.16 -3.45 6.97
CA GLY A 297 -17.63 -4.22 5.84
C GLY A 297 -19.10 -4.64 5.96
N THR A 298 -19.44 -5.68 5.19
CA THR A 298 -20.77 -6.27 5.17
C THR A 298 -20.84 -7.46 6.14
N HIS A 299 -21.83 -7.46 7.02
CA HIS A 299 -22.01 -8.49 8.04
C HIS A 299 -23.38 -9.16 7.94
N THR A 300 -23.42 -10.47 8.17
CA THR A 300 -24.66 -11.24 8.26
C THR A 300 -24.94 -11.63 9.70
N VAL A 301 -26.08 -11.21 10.23
CA VAL A 301 -26.54 -11.58 11.57
C VAL A 301 -27.61 -12.67 11.47
N THR A 302 -27.50 -13.69 12.33
CA THR A 302 -28.55 -14.71 12.53
C THR A 302 -28.89 -14.85 14.01
N ILE A 303 -30.17 -14.71 14.36
CA ILE A 303 -30.69 -14.93 15.72
C ILE A 303 -31.68 -16.09 15.70
N SER A 304 -31.38 -17.14 16.47
CA SER A 304 -32.09 -18.42 16.42
C SER A 304 -32.67 -18.84 17.77
N TYR A 305 -33.83 -19.50 17.71
CA TYR A 305 -34.47 -20.15 18.86
C TYR A 305 -33.67 -21.37 19.31
N THR A 306 -33.29 -21.43 20.59
CA THR A 306 -32.49 -22.55 21.12
C THR A 306 -33.34 -23.68 21.71
N GLY A 307 -34.62 -23.42 22.00
CA GLY A 307 -35.44 -24.35 22.80
C GLY A 307 -35.02 -24.48 24.26
N THR A 308 -34.16 -23.59 24.76
CA THR A 308 -33.70 -23.57 26.15
C THR A 308 -34.14 -22.30 26.87
N LYS A 309 -34.19 -22.34 28.21
CA LYS A 309 -34.61 -21.22 29.04
C LYS A 309 -33.88 -21.23 30.39
N ASN A 310 -33.86 -20.07 31.05
CA ASN A 310 -33.61 -19.98 32.47
C ASN A 310 -34.61 -20.85 33.26
N SER A 311 -34.19 -21.48 34.35
CA SER A 311 -35.07 -22.30 35.20
C SER A 311 -36.23 -21.50 35.81
N LYS A 312 -36.06 -20.18 35.99
CA LYS A 312 -37.11 -19.26 36.47
C LYS A 312 -38.08 -18.82 35.39
N SER A 313 -37.75 -19.00 34.11
CA SER A 313 -38.63 -18.61 33.01
C SER A 313 -39.78 -19.60 32.88
N THR A 314 -40.96 -19.12 32.56
CA THR A 314 -42.17 -19.93 32.35
C THR A 314 -42.17 -20.58 30.97
N ASP A 315 -41.52 -19.96 29.98
CA ASP A 315 -41.49 -20.42 28.59
C ASP A 315 -40.12 -20.12 27.92
N LYS A 316 -40.00 -20.34 26.62
CA LYS A 316 -38.76 -20.30 25.83
C LYS A 316 -38.81 -19.27 24.70
N ASN A 317 -39.74 -18.31 24.73
CA ASN A 317 -40.02 -17.48 23.56
C ASN A 317 -38.78 -16.72 23.03
N LEU A 318 -38.74 -16.50 21.71
CA LEU A 318 -37.83 -15.57 21.03
C LEU A 318 -38.64 -14.33 20.63
N ILE A 319 -38.15 -13.12 20.89
CA ILE A 319 -38.84 -11.84 20.66
C ILE A 319 -37.86 -10.91 19.93
N ILE A 320 -38.28 -10.29 18.83
CA ILE A 320 -37.53 -9.25 18.11
C ILE A 320 -38.33 -7.96 18.22
N ASP A 321 -37.70 -6.92 18.76
CA ASP A 321 -38.22 -5.56 18.86
C ASP A 321 -37.57 -4.71 17.76
N ALA A 322 -36.27 -4.42 17.86
CA ALA A 322 -35.55 -3.65 16.82
C ALA A 322 -34.04 -3.98 16.78
N PHE A 323 -33.35 -3.45 15.77
CA PHE A 323 -31.89 -3.42 15.67
C PHE A 323 -31.37 -1.99 15.54
N VAL A 324 -30.14 -1.74 15.99
CA VAL A 324 -29.46 -0.46 15.87
C VAL A 324 -28.09 -0.68 15.24
N LEU A 325 -27.80 -0.07 14.10
CA LEU A 325 -26.54 -0.24 13.35
C LEU A 325 -25.70 1.05 13.39
N ALA A 326 -24.36 0.98 13.53
CA ALA A 326 -23.48 2.16 13.61
C ALA A 326 -22.30 2.15 12.63
N GLU A 327 -21.89 3.38 12.25
CA GLU A 327 -20.90 3.83 11.23
C GLU A 327 -21.22 3.62 9.75
N ASP A 328 -20.67 4.51 8.90
CA ASP A 328 -21.37 5.16 7.78
C ASP A 328 -21.09 4.63 6.37
N GLY A 329 -20.21 3.62 6.19
CA GLY A 329 -19.91 3.01 4.89
C GLY A 329 -19.25 3.93 3.85
N LEU A 330 -19.24 5.23 4.08
CA LEU A 330 -18.85 6.30 3.16
C LEU A 330 -17.55 6.98 3.58
N ALA A 331 -17.01 6.69 4.77
CA ALA A 331 -15.72 7.18 5.20
C ALA A 331 -14.62 6.84 4.17
N THR A 332 -13.90 7.86 3.72
CA THR A 332 -12.66 7.70 2.95
C THR A 332 -11.49 7.50 3.92
N ASP A 333 -10.50 6.71 3.51
CA ASP A 333 -9.28 6.46 4.29
C ASP A 333 -8.03 6.87 3.49
N ALA A 334 -6.86 6.86 4.15
CA ALA A 334 -5.54 7.04 3.56
C ALA A 334 -5.42 8.25 2.61
N VAL A 335 -5.77 9.46 3.09
CA VAL A 335 -5.53 10.67 2.30
C VAL A 335 -4.01 10.87 2.15
N GLU A 336 -3.52 10.87 0.90
CA GLU A 336 -2.12 11.01 0.54
C GLU A 336 -1.86 12.31 -0.23
N LEU A 337 -0.69 12.93 0.03
CA LEU A 337 -0.26 14.16 -0.65
C LEU A 337 1.04 13.93 -1.41
N SER A 338 1.05 14.26 -2.70
CA SER A 338 2.25 14.29 -3.54
C SER A 338 2.58 15.72 -3.98
N PRO A 339 3.82 16.22 -3.75
CA PRO A 339 4.19 17.59 -4.09
C PRO A 339 4.36 17.78 -5.60
N LEU A 340 3.83 18.88 -6.11
CA LEU A 340 3.99 19.36 -7.49
C LEU A 340 4.70 20.71 -7.48
N THR A 341 5.11 21.21 -8.65
CA THR A 341 5.73 22.54 -8.73
C THR A 341 4.74 23.63 -8.33
N ASP A 342 3.51 23.55 -8.81
CA ASP A 342 2.43 24.52 -8.65
C ASP A 342 1.40 24.14 -7.58
N GLY A 343 1.52 22.97 -6.94
CA GLY A 343 0.52 22.54 -5.97
C GLY A 343 0.74 21.16 -5.38
N TYR A 344 -0.35 20.42 -5.21
CA TYR A 344 -0.35 19.05 -4.70
C TYR A 344 -1.30 18.17 -5.50
N THR A 345 -0.91 16.91 -5.67
CA THR A 345 -1.90 15.85 -5.89
C THR A 345 -2.39 15.38 -4.52
N VAL A 346 -3.70 15.27 -4.38
CA VAL A 346 -4.41 14.64 -3.26
C VAL A 346 -5.01 13.33 -3.75
N ALA A 347 -4.75 12.22 -3.08
CA ALA A 347 -5.36 10.92 -3.36
C ALA A 347 -5.92 10.29 -2.09
N TRP A 348 -6.85 9.33 -2.21
CA TRP A 348 -7.50 8.68 -1.06
C TRP A 348 -7.97 7.28 -1.44
N ASP A 349 -8.21 6.43 -0.45
CA ASP A 349 -8.82 5.13 -0.66
C ASP A 349 -10.32 5.21 -0.86
N ALA A 350 -10.86 4.28 -1.67
CA ALA A 350 -12.30 4.13 -1.84
C ALA A 350 -12.97 3.76 -0.51
N PRO A 351 -14.11 4.37 -0.16
CA PRO A 351 -15.00 3.83 0.84
C PRO A 351 -15.45 2.43 0.43
N PHE A 352 -15.82 1.59 1.39
CA PHE A 352 -16.29 0.24 1.11
C PHE A 352 -17.75 0.18 0.65
N SER A 353 -18.50 1.28 0.74
CA SER A 353 -19.84 1.37 0.15
C SER A 353 -19.77 1.43 -1.38
N SER A 354 -20.51 0.55 -2.04
CA SER A 354 -20.66 0.52 -3.50
C SER A 354 -21.59 1.62 -4.05
N ARG A 355 -22.18 2.44 -3.17
CA ARG A 355 -23.15 3.48 -3.55
C ARG A 355 -22.52 4.85 -3.74
N VAL A 356 -21.21 4.98 -3.52
CA VAL A 356 -20.48 6.24 -3.72
C VAL A 356 -20.54 6.66 -5.19
N VAL A 357 -20.83 7.94 -5.42
CA VAL A 357 -20.90 8.53 -6.77
C VAL A 357 -19.95 9.71 -6.95
N SER A 358 -19.55 10.38 -5.87
CA SER A 358 -18.62 11.50 -5.93
C SER A 358 -17.83 11.68 -4.65
N TYR A 359 -16.78 12.48 -4.74
CA TYR A 359 -15.94 12.90 -3.62
C TYR A 359 -15.71 14.41 -3.68
N ASP A 360 -15.93 15.09 -2.57
CA ASP A 360 -15.52 16.48 -2.38
C ASP A 360 -14.17 16.52 -1.67
N VAL A 361 -13.22 17.24 -2.26
CA VAL A 361 -11.90 17.50 -1.70
C VAL A 361 -11.93 18.88 -1.06
N HIS A 362 -11.72 18.91 0.25
CA HIS A 362 -11.68 20.11 1.05
C HIS A 362 -10.23 20.48 1.38
N ARG A 363 -9.97 21.78 1.50
CA ARG A 363 -8.69 22.32 1.98
C ARG A 363 -8.95 23.38 3.02
N SER A 364 -8.27 23.26 4.16
CA SER A 364 -8.18 24.29 5.20
C SER A 364 -6.73 24.71 5.41
N ASN A 365 -6.54 25.81 6.13
CA ASN A 365 -5.26 26.12 6.75
C ASN A 365 -4.89 25.04 7.77
N GLU A 366 -3.60 25.00 8.15
CA GLU A 366 -3.09 24.07 9.18
C GLU A 366 -3.84 24.20 10.53
N ASP A 367 -4.34 25.40 10.86
CA ASP A 367 -5.15 25.64 12.06
C ASP A 367 -6.64 25.27 11.91
N GLY A 368 -7.03 24.69 10.78
CA GLY A 368 -8.41 24.33 10.43
C GLY A 368 -9.27 25.49 9.93
N SER A 369 -8.74 26.72 9.88
CA SER A 369 -9.50 27.86 9.37
C SER A 369 -9.60 27.88 7.84
N GLY A 370 -10.63 28.52 7.31
CA GLY A 370 -10.79 28.69 5.86
C GLY A 370 -11.05 27.41 5.08
N ASP A 371 -11.67 26.41 5.72
CA ASP A 371 -12.08 25.15 5.09
C ASP A 371 -13.03 25.41 3.90
N THR A 372 -12.64 24.93 2.73
CA THR A 372 -13.37 25.12 1.48
C THR A 372 -13.24 23.91 0.58
N VAL A 373 -14.31 23.57 -0.15
CA VAL A 373 -14.25 22.58 -1.23
C VAL A 373 -13.42 23.17 -2.37
N VAL A 374 -12.25 22.57 -2.63
CA VAL A 374 -11.35 22.96 -3.72
C VAL A 374 -11.65 22.21 -5.01
N GLY A 375 -12.36 21.08 -4.94
CA GLY A 375 -12.82 20.34 -6.10
C GLY A 375 -13.77 19.19 -5.75
N THR A 376 -14.56 18.77 -6.73
CA THR A 376 -15.43 17.59 -6.67
C THR A 376 -15.05 16.65 -7.79
N VAL A 377 -14.84 15.37 -7.49
CA VAL A 377 -14.53 14.33 -8.47
C VAL A 377 -15.59 13.23 -8.46
N ALA A 378 -15.85 12.63 -9.63
CA ALA A 378 -16.80 11.53 -9.76
C ALA A 378 -16.09 10.18 -9.53
N ASP A 379 -16.79 9.24 -8.89
CA ASP A 379 -16.34 7.85 -8.82
C ASP A 379 -16.19 7.26 -10.25
N PRO A 380 -15.16 6.45 -10.55
CA PRO A 380 -14.15 5.85 -9.66
C PRO A 380 -12.86 6.65 -9.49
N VAL A 381 -12.84 7.95 -9.82
CA VAL A 381 -11.64 8.78 -9.68
C VAL A 381 -11.38 9.08 -8.20
N ARG A 382 -10.16 8.77 -7.73
CA ARG A 382 -9.72 8.93 -6.32
C ARG A 382 -8.51 9.85 -6.19
N GLN A 383 -8.40 10.80 -7.09
CA GLN A 383 -7.28 11.73 -7.17
C GLN A 383 -7.78 13.11 -7.58
N TYR A 384 -7.21 14.16 -7.00
CA TYR A 384 -7.42 15.56 -7.37
C TYR A 384 -6.09 16.34 -7.41
N ARG A 385 -5.91 17.21 -8.40
CA ARG A 385 -4.75 18.09 -8.53
C ARG A 385 -5.14 19.49 -8.05
N ASP A 386 -4.67 19.91 -6.87
CA ASP A 386 -4.88 21.26 -6.36
C ASP A 386 -3.71 22.18 -6.78
N GLU A 387 -3.90 22.91 -7.88
CA GLU A 387 -2.94 23.87 -8.43
C GLU A 387 -3.03 25.26 -7.76
N THR A 388 -3.95 25.42 -6.81
CA THR A 388 -4.23 26.72 -6.18
C THR A 388 -3.54 26.88 -4.81
N ALA A 389 -2.88 25.83 -4.33
CA ALA A 389 -2.21 25.83 -3.03
C ALA A 389 -0.91 26.65 -3.08
N GLU A 390 -0.85 27.76 -2.34
CA GLU A 390 0.34 28.64 -2.30
C GLU A 390 1.61 27.91 -1.81
N ALA A 391 2.78 28.25 -2.36
CA ALA A 391 4.06 27.70 -1.96
C ALA A 391 4.47 28.14 -0.53
N GLY A 392 5.10 27.24 0.22
CA GLY A 392 5.62 27.52 1.56
C GLY A 392 4.56 27.61 2.67
N ARG A 393 3.29 27.35 2.36
CA ARG A 393 2.19 27.34 3.33
C ARG A 393 1.71 25.92 3.62
N ALA A 394 1.44 25.66 4.89
CA ALA A 394 0.88 24.39 5.33
C ALA A 394 -0.64 24.35 5.18
N TYR A 395 -1.16 23.22 4.72
CA TYR A 395 -2.58 22.97 4.50
C TYR A 395 -2.97 21.60 5.04
N THR A 396 -4.24 21.50 5.42
CA THR A 396 -4.89 20.23 5.75
C THR A 396 -5.93 19.94 4.68
N TYR A 397 -5.87 18.75 4.09
CA TYR A 397 -6.84 18.24 3.14
C TYR A 397 -7.73 17.20 3.82
N THR A 398 -9.03 17.26 3.54
CA THR A 398 -9.99 16.20 3.89
C THR A 398 -10.80 15.83 2.67
N VAL A 399 -11.26 14.58 2.62
CA VAL A 399 -12.14 14.11 1.54
C VAL A 399 -13.45 13.64 2.15
N THR A 400 -14.55 13.94 1.48
CA THR A 400 -15.88 13.41 1.81
C THR A 400 -16.47 12.70 0.62
N ALA A 401 -17.00 11.50 0.81
CA ALA A 401 -17.72 10.78 -0.24
C ALA A 401 -19.22 11.09 -0.18
N THR A 402 -19.87 11.17 -1.34
CA THR A 402 -21.31 11.32 -1.49
C THR A 402 -21.87 10.11 -2.22
N ASP A 403 -23.00 9.58 -1.77
CA ASP A 403 -23.68 8.44 -2.40
C ASP A 403 -24.79 8.82 -3.40
N ASP A 404 -25.36 7.82 -4.07
CA ASP A 404 -26.44 7.96 -5.05
C ASP A 404 -27.78 8.50 -4.47
N ALA A 405 -27.91 8.58 -3.14
CA ALA A 405 -29.01 9.22 -2.44
C ALA A 405 -28.70 10.67 -2.00
N GLY A 406 -27.50 11.17 -2.33
CA GLY A 406 -27.04 12.52 -2.00
C GLY A 406 -26.59 12.68 -0.55
N ARG A 407 -26.13 11.60 0.09
CA ARG A 407 -25.66 11.61 1.49
C ARG A 407 -24.14 11.66 1.53
N ASP A 408 -23.59 12.52 2.39
CA ASP A 408 -22.15 12.70 2.56
C ASP A 408 -21.60 11.87 3.74
N SER A 409 -20.31 11.52 3.67
CA SER A 409 -19.58 10.86 4.75
C SER A 409 -19.51 11.74 6.02
N ARG A 410 -19.65 11.11 7.20
CA ARG A 410 -19.48 11.81 8.48
C ARG A 410 -18.03 11.84 8.91
N LEU A 411 -17.36 10.70 8.75
CA LEU A 411 -15.95 10.56 9.05
C LEU A 411 -15.15 11.02 7.84
N LYS A 412 -14.10 11.76 8.14
CA LYS A 412 -13.16 12.30 7.17
C LYS A 412 -11.77 11.93 7.64
N GLU A 413 -11.02 11.23 6.80
CA GLU A 413 -9.58 11.15 6.97
C GLU A 413 -8.95 12.46 6.49
N SER A 414 -7.83 12.84 7.10
CA SER A 414 -7.16 14.10 6.80
C SER A 414 -5.67 13.91 6.59
N ALA A 415 -5.12 14.65 5.64
CA ALA A 415 -3.68 14.74 5.45
C ALA A 415 -3.22 16.18 5.61
N THR A 416 -2.21 16.40 6.44
CA THR A 416 -1.58 17.71 6.60
C THR A 416 -0.24 17.72 5.87
N THR A 417 0.06 18.79 5.14
CA THR A 417 1.37 18.97 4.51
C THR A 417 2.47 18.94 5.57
N SER A 418 3.38 17.96 5.47
CA SER A 418 4.51 17.84 6.38
C SER A 418 5.62 18.84 6.02
N ALA A 419 6.54 19.08 6.96
CA ALA A 419 7.73 19.89 6.72
C ALA A 419 8.57 19.35 5.54
N ASP A 420 8.66 18.02 5.40
CA ASP A 420 9.37 17.37 4.30
C ASP A 420 8.71 17.64 2.95
N ILE A 421 7.37 17.56 2.88
CA ILE A 421 6.61 17.87 1.66
C ILE A 421 6.81 19.33 1.24
N LEU A 422 6.79 20.26 2.21
CA LEU A 422 7.05 21.68 1.95
C LEU A 422 8.47 21.92 1.45
N ALA A 423 9.47 21.26 2.04
CA ALA A 423 10.86 21.35 1.61
C ALA A 423 11.10 20.74 0.22
N SER A 424 10.45 19.61 -0.09
CA SER A 424 10.47 19.02 -1.42
C SER A 424 9.90 19.98 -2.44
N ARG A 425 8.71 20.57 -2.19
CA ARG A 425 8.09 21.54 -3.10
C ARG A 425 8.95 22.79 -3.31
N ALA A 426 9.55 23.33 -2.24
CA ALA A 426 10.49 24.45 -2.36
C ALA A 426 11.70 24.10 -3.24
N SER A 427 12.22 22.86 -3.14
CA SER A 427 13.33 22.38 -3.97
C SER A 427 12.93 22.24 -5.44
N LEU A 428 11.71 21.74 -5.72
CA LEU A 428 11.18 21.65 -7.09
C LEU A 428 11.04 23.03 -7.74
N LEU A 429 10.56 24.03 -6.99
CA LEU A 429 10.48 25.42 -7.46
C LEU A 429 11.85 26.05 -7.70
N ALA A 430 12.81 25.83 -6.79
CA ALA A 430 14.16 26.36 -6.92
C ALA A 430 14.90 25.81 -8.15
N ALA A 431 14.50 24.66 -8.69
CA ALA A 431 15.08 24.10 -9.91
C ALA A 431 14.86 25.00 -11.14
N PHE A 432 13.88 25.92 -11.11
CA PHE A 432 13.59 26.87 -12.18
C PHE A 432 14.40 28.18 -12.06
N ASP A 433 15.07 28.41 -10.92
CA ASP A 433 15.72 29.68 -10.60
C ASP A 433 17.08 29.82 -11.28
N CYS A 434 17.07 30.13 -12.57
CA CYS A 434 18.29 30.47 -13.30
C CYS A 434 18.99 31.69 -12.69
N PRO A 435 20.25 31.55 -12.23
CA PRO A 435 21.00 32.68 -11.71
C PRO A 435 21.34 33.73 -12.78
N ALA A 436 21.94 34.84 -12.33
CA ALA A 436 22.47 35.85 -13.23
C ALA A 436 23.53 35.26 -14.17
N ALA A 437 23.44 35.58 -15.47
CA ALA A 437 24.32 35.02 -16.48
C ALA A 437 25.77 35.46 -16.30
N THR A 438 26.71 34.51 -16.30
CA THR A 438 28.15 34.81 -16.42
C THR A 438 28.56 34.90 -17.89
N LYS A 439 27.84 34.19 -18.76
CA LYS A 439 28.08 34.13 -20.21
C LYS A 439 26.74 34.16 -20.93
N THR A 440 26.63 34.95 -22.00
CA THR A 440 25.49 34.90 -22.92
C THR A 440 25.97 34.44 -24.28
N VAL A 441 25.29 33.47 -24.88
CA VAL A 441 25.62 32.92 -26.20
C VAL A 441 24.43 33.07 -27.12
N SER A 442 24.66 33.43 -28.38
CA SER A 442 23.62 33.63 -29.41
C SER A 442 23.85 32.80 -30.68
N THR A 443 24.90 31.98 -30.71
CA THR A 443 25.26 31.13 -31.85
C THR A 443 25.72 29.74 -31.42
N SER A 444 25.60 28.74 -32.29
CA SER A 444 26.11 27.38 -32.04
C SER A 444 27.59 27.36 -31.69
N ALA A 445 28.41 28.18 -32.37
CA ALA A 445 29.85 28.22 -32.12
C ALA A 445 30.17 28.73 -30.70
N GLN A 446 29.50 29.78 -30.25
CA GLN A 446 29.65 30.29 -28.89
C GLN A 446 29.19 29.27 -27.85
N LEU A 447 28.08 28.56 -28.09
CA LEU A 447 27.61 27.50 -27.19
C LEU A 447 28.63 26.35 -27.11
N VAL A 448 29.16 25.89 -28.24
CA VAL A 448 30.23 24.88 -28.25
C VAL A 448 31.45 25.34 -27.44
N THR A 449 31.90 26.59 -27.63
CA THR A 449 33.01 27.14 -26.86
C THR A 449 32.71 27.18 -25.35
N ALA A 450 31.50 27.61 -24.96
CA ALA A 450 31.10 27.67 -23.56
C ALA A 450 31.03 26.28 -22.90
N LEU A 451 30.63 25.25 -23.64
CA LEU A 451 30.51 23.87 -23.12
C LEU A 451 31.82 23.09 -23.12
N THR A 452 32.82 23.49 -23.91
CA THR A 452 34.09 22.75 -24.02
C THR A 452 34.96 22.91 -22.77
N ASN A 453 34.98 24.11 -22.18
CA ASN A 453 35.78 24.43 -20.99
C ASN A 453 34.93 25.22 -19.98
N PRO A 454 33.90 24.61 -19.38
CA PRO A 454 33.08 25.28 -18.39
C PRO A 454 33.93 25.54 -17.13
N SER A 455 33.74 26.71 -16.53
CA SER A 455 34.23 27.02 -15.19
C SER A 455 33.16 26.68 -14.17
N SER A 456 33.57 26.30 -12.97
CA SER A 456 32.62 26.18 -11.87
C SER A 456 31.89 27.49 -11.62
N GLY A 457 30.58 27.45 -11.39
CA GLY A 457 29.74 28.64 -11.24
C GLY A 457 29.35 29.31 -12.56
N ASP A 458 29.70 28.73 -13.71
CA ASP A 458 29.26 29.28 -14.99
C ASP A 458 27.74 29.22 -15.13
N VAL A 459 27.17 30.34 -15.59
CA VAL A 459 25.76 30.45 -15.97
C VAL A 459 25.72 30.87 -17.44
N ILE A 460 25.53 29.88 -18.31
CA ILE A 460 25.45 30.02 -19.76
C ILE A 460 24.00 30.34 -20.12
N ARG A 461 23.72 31.61 -20.41
CA ARG A 461 22.44 32.07 -20.94
C ARG A 461 22.40 31.92 -22.45
N LEU A 462 21.45 31.14 -22.94
CA LEU A 462 21.09 31.02 -24.35
C LEU A 462 20.17 32.20 -24.70
N ALA A 463 20.54 32.96 -25.72
CA ALA A 463 19.61 33.87 -26.38
C ALA A 463 18.58 33.07 -27.20
N ASP A 464 17.42 33.64 -27.44
CA ASP A 464 16.41 33.05 -28.32
C ASP A 464 17.00 32.82 -29.73
N GLY A 465 16.77 31.65 -30.30
CA GLY A 465 17.37 31.24 -31.57
C GLY A 465 17.56 29.74 -31.69
N VAL A 466 17.91 29.29 -32.89
CA VAL A 466 18.15 27.87 -33.18
C VAL A 466 19.66 27.61 -33.19
N TYR A 467 20.09 26.71 -32.31
CA TYR A 467 21.45 26.23 -32.17
C TYR A 467 21.50 24.83 -32.82
N THR A 468 21.94 24.78 -34.07
CA THR A 468 22.18 23.51 -34.77
C THR A 468 23.62 23.06 -34.51
N GLY A 469 23.80 21.85 -33.98
CA GLY A 469 25.12 21.32 -33.68
C GLY A 469 25.10 20.02 -32.88
N LYS A 470 26.29 19.62 -32.43
CA LYS A 470 26.49 18.50 -31.50
C LYS A 470 27.02 19.08 -30.19
N PHE A 471 26.14 19.31 -29.23
CA PHE A 471 26.51 19.95 -27.97
C PHE A 471 26.86 18.89 -26.93
N ALA A 472 27.98 19.08 -26.23
CA ALA A 472 28.38 18.16 -25.18
C ALA A 472 29.10 18.89 -24.05
N LEU A 473 28.75 18.54 -22.82
CA LEU A 473 29.45 18.92 -21.60
C LEU A 473 30.11 17.67 -21.01
N ARG A 474 31.41 17.71 -20.73
CA ARG A 474 32.19 16.53 -20.32
C ARG A 474 33.13 16.82 -19.17
N GLY A 475 33.30 15.85 -18.26
CA GLY A 475 34.42 15.80 -17.33
C GLY A 475 34.41 16.83 -16.19
N THR A 476 33.24 17.37 -15.82
CA THR A 476 33.13 18.42 -14.79
C THR A 476 32.93 17.87 -13.36
N ALA A 477 32.91 16.54 -13.19
CA ALA A 477 32.48 15.88 -11.96
C ALA A 477 33.27 16.19 -10.66
N ALA A 478 34.35 16.98 -10.73
CA ALA A 478 35.25 17.29 -9.61
C ALA A 478 35.37 18.78 -9.25
N GLN A 479 34.64 19.69 -9.90
CA GLN A 479 34.76 21.14 -9.63
C GLN A 479 33.72 21.60 -8.58
N PRO A 480 34.11 22.35 -7.53
CA PRO A 480 33.17 22.85 -6.52
C PRO A 480 32.33 24.02 -7.06
N GLY A 481 31.01 23.82 -7.23
CA GLY A 481 30.04 24.82 -7.70
C GLY A 481 29.29 24.39 -8.98
N SER A 482 28.07 24.88 -9.16
CA SER A 482 27.14 24.40 -10.19
C SER A 482 27.41 25.03 -11.57
N ILE A 483 27.06 24.31 -12.64
CA ILE A 483 27.02 24.86 -14.01
C ILE A 483 25.58 24.95 -14.47
N TRP A 484 25.16 26.12 -14.95
CA TRP A 484 23.81 26.38 -15.42
C TRP A 484 23.77 26.63 -16.93
N ILE A 485 22.83 25.98 -17.62
CA ILE A 485 22.49 26.24 -19.01
C ILE A 485 21.02 26.66 -19.02
N CYS A 486 20.80 27.94 -19.31
CA CYS A 486 19.53 28.61 -19.11
C CYS A 486 19.05 29.24 -20.41
N GLY A 487 17.77 29.10 -20.76
CA GLY A 487 17.18 29.77 -21.92
C GLY A 487 15.67 29.86 -21.80
N SER A 488 15.04 30.61 -22.71
CA SER A 488 13.59 30.52 -22.89
C SER A 488 13.25 29.32 -23.78
N PRO A 489 11.97 28.91 -23.88
CA PRO A 489 11.56 27.89 -24.84
C PRO A 489 11.89 28.23 -26.32
N ASN A 490 12.19 29.49 -26.65
CA ASN A 490 12.62 29.89 -28.00
C ASN A 490 14.14 29.71 -28.25
N ALA A 491 14.93 29.42 -27.22
CA ALA A 491 16.30 28.93 -27.37
C ALA A 491 16.26 27.43 -27.65
N VAL A 492 16.56 27.03 -28.89
CA VAL A 492 16.31 25.67 -29.38
C VAL A 492 17.62 24.97 -29.73
N LEU A 493 17.94 23.88 -29.02
CA LEU A 493 19.05 22.99 -29.35
C LEU A 493 18.56 21.90 -30.32
N THR A 494 19.33 21.63 -31.37
CA THR A 494 19.01 20.60 -32.36
C THR A 494 20.25 20.00 -33.01
N SER A 495 20.23 18.70 -33.33
CA SER A 495 21.21 18.08 -34.23
C SER A 495 20.94 18.39 -35.71
N GLY A 496 19.76 18.93 -36.03
CA GLY A 496 19.29 19.23 -37.38
C GLY A 496 18.68 18.02 -38.10
N SER A 497 18.58 16.86 -37.46
CA SER A 497 18.04 15.63 -38.07
C SER A 497 17.46 14.69 -37.03
N THR A 498 16.24 14.21 -37.26
CA THR A 498 15.62 13.15 -36.45
C THR A 498 16.22 11.77 -36.71
N SER A 499 17.10 11.60 -37.70
CA SER A 499 17.70 10.29 -38.06
C SER A 499 19.18 10.18 -37.72
N SER A 500 19.80 11.25 -37.23
CA SER A 500 21.18 11.21 -36.72
C SER A 500 21.47 12.27 -35.67
N GLY A 501 22.35 11.94 -34.72
CA GLY A 501 22.93 12.91 -33.78
C GLY A 501 22.07 13.18 -32.54
N THR A 502 22.75 13.41 -31.42
CA THR A 502 22.15 13.79 -30.14
C THR A 502 22.19 15.30 -29.99
N ALA A 503 21.11 15.91 -29.49
CA ALA A 503 21.07 17.36 -29.29
C ALA A 503 22.05 17.81 -28.20
N LEU A 504 22.02 17.15 -27.03
CA LEU A 504 22.88 17.45 -25.90
C LEU A 504 23.35 16.17 -25.21
N ILE A 505 24.67 16.07 -24.99
CA ILE A 505 25.28 14.99 -24.20
C ILE A 505 25.90 15.59 -22.93
N LEU A 506 25.45 15.14 -21.78
CA LEU A 506 26.09 15.34 -20.49
C LEU A 506 26.81 14.03 -20.12
N ASN A 507 28.13 14.07 -19.96
CA ASN A 507 28.90 12.86 -19.66
C ASN A 507 29.95 13.13 -18.60
N THR A 508 29.96 12.32 -17.54
CA THR A 508 30.87 12.50 -16.38
C THR A 508 30.83 13.91 -15.79
N VAL A 509 29.62 14.49 -15.73
CA VAL A 509 29.37 15.80 -15.12
C VAL A 509 28.80 15.65 -13.71
N SER A 510 29.03 16.65 -12.86
CA SER A 510 28.37 16.79 -11.56
C SER A 510 27.72 18.16 -11.45
N ASP A 511 26.54 18.24 -10.83
CA ASP A 511 25.86 19.49 -10.46
C ASP A 511 25.63 20.44 -11.65
N VAL A 512 24.85 19.96 -12.61
CA VAL A 512 24.51 20.68 -13.85
C VAL A 512 23.02 20.95 -13.90
N HIS A 513 22.65 22.19 -14.20
CA HIS A 513 21.26 22.64 -14.23
C HIS A 513 20.89 23.05 -15.66
N LEU A 514 19.84 22.44 -16.20
CA LEU A 514 19.27 22.74 -17.52
C LEU A 514 17.89 23.35 -17.32
N VAL A 515 17.67 24.59 -17.75
CA VAL A 515 16.44 25.31 -17.39
C VAL A 515 15.83 26.05 -18.57
N GLY A 516 14.54 25.81 -18.79
CA GLY A 516 13.63 26.60 -19.64
C GLY A 516 13.75 26.43 -21.16
N PHE A 517 14.90 25.97 -21.68
CA PHE A 517 15.14 25.92 -23.12
C PHE A 517 14.51 24.70 -23.81
N SER A 518 14.50 24.73 -25.16
CA SER A 518 13.94 23.67 -25.98
C SER A 518 15.00 22.74 -26.58
N VAL A 519 14.65 21.47 -26.74
CA VAL A 519 15.40 20.48 -27.54
C VAL A 519 14.47 19.92 -28.60
N ARG A 520 14.85 19.96 -29.88
CA ARG A 520 14.03 19.34 -30.92
C ARG A 520 14.77 18.81 -32.13
N SER A 521 14.05 18.09 -32.99
CA SER A 521 14.48 17.66 -34.32
C SER A 521 15.85 16.98 -34.30
N SER A 522 16.00 16.03 -33.38
CA SER A 522 17.26 15.31 -33.13
C SER A 522 16.98 13.82 -33.07
N PHE A 523 17.97 12.98 -33.37
CA PHE A 523 17.79 11.53 -33.25
C PHE A 523 17.59 11.11 -31.82
N GLN A 524 18.39 11.65 -30.91
CA GLN A 524 18.22 11.53 -29.47
C GLN A 524 18.19 12.94 -28.88
N GLY A 525 17.37 13.17 -27.85
CA GLY A 525 17.28 14.48 -27.22
C GLY A 525 18.48 14.74 -26.31
N ILE A 526 18.29 14.54 -25.01
CA ILE A 526 19.30 14.76 -23.98
C ILE A 526 19.78 13.41 -23.44
N GLN A 527 21.08 13.17 -23.49
CA GLN A 527 21.72 11.98 -22.93
C GLN A 527 22.52 12.36 -21.69
N VAL A 528 22.25 11.71 -20.56
CA VAL A 528 22.96 11.87 -19.30
C VAL A 528 23.68 10.57 -18.97
N LEU A 529 25.00 10.62 -19.00
CA LEU A 529 25.87 9.45 -18.95
C LEU A 529 26.84 9.58 -17.77
N ALA A 530 26.89 8.57 -16.89
CA ALA A 530 27.86 8.51 -15.79
C ALA A 530 27.98 9.82 -14.99
N SER A 531 26.85 10.47 -14.74
CA SER A 531 26.79 11.82 -14.17
C SER A 531 26.04 11.82 -12.83
N LYS A 532 26.17 12.90 -12.07
CA LYS A 532 25.51 13.05 -10.78
C LYS A 532 24.89 14.44 -10.64
N GLY A 533 23.71 14.58 -10.05
CA GLY A 533 23.19 15.93 -9.77
C GLY A 533 22.81 16.71 -11.02
N VAL A 534 22.29 16.04 -12.06
CA VAL A 534 21.78 16.76 -13.24
C VAL A 534 20.32 17.14 -12.98
N GLN A 535 20.05 18.43 -12.91
CA GLN A 535 18.72 19.00 -12.65
C GLN A 535 18.16 19.58 -13.94
N MET A 536 16.99 19.14 -14.39
CA MET A 536 16.32 19.65 -15.58
C MET A 536 14.96 20.22 -15.20
N ALA A 537 14.70 21.49 -15.50
CA ALA A 537 13.46 22.16 -15.12
C ALA A 537 12.85 22.94 -16.29
N GLY A 538 11.55 22.77 -16.51
CA GLY A 538 10.80 23.58 -17.48
C GLY A 538 11.28 23.43 -18.94
N LEU A 539 11.86 22.29 -19.32
CA LEU A 539 12.33 22.07 -20.68
C LEU A 539 11.17 21.75 -21.62
N THR A 540 11.33 22.08 -22.90
CA THR A 540 10.45 21.56 -23.96
C THR A 540 11.22 20.63 -24.88
N VAL A 541 10.93 19.34 -24.85
CA VAL A 541 11.58 18.34 -25.71
C VAL A 541 10.58 17.79 -26.71
N SER A 542 10.85 17.95 -28.01
CA SER A 542 9.90 17.52 -29.04
C SER A 542 10.55 17.06 -30.33
N GLU A 543 9.82 16.32 -31.17
CA GLU A 543 10.31 15.89 -32.48
C GLU A 543 11.62 15.08 -32.40
N ILE A 544 11.60 14.01 -31.62
CA ILE A 544 12.79 13.18 -31.39
C ILE A 544 12.70 11.87 -32.16
N GLY A 545 13.81 11.49 -32.79
CA GLY A 545 13.94 10.26 -33.57
C GLY A 545 13.68 9.01 -32.74
N TYR A 546 14.34 8.91 -31.60
CA TYR A 546 14.22 7.90 -30.55
C TYR A 546 13.77 8.58 -29.25
N GLU A 547 14.51 8.42 -28.16
CA GLU A 547 14.12 8.82 -26.81
C GLU A 547 14.47 10.29 -26.51
N ALA A 548 13.57 10.98 -25.79
CA ALA A 548 13.72 12.39 -25.49
C ALA A 548 14.80 12.67 -24.42
N VAL A 549 14.73 12.01 -23.26
CA VAL A 549 15.71 12.15 -22.18
C VAL A 549 16.13 10.78 -21.68
N HIS A 550 17.44 10.53 -21.60
CA HIS A 550 17.99 9.24 -21.22
C HIS A 550 19.03 9.38 -20.10
N PHE A 551 18.76 8.81 -18.93
CA PHE A 551 19.71 8.70 -17.82
C PHE A 551 20.30 7.30 -17.78
N ARG A 552 21.62 7.13 -17.93
CA ARG A 552 22.25 5.80 -17.89
C ARG A 552 23.72 5.81 -17.45
N ASN A 553 24.35 4.64 -17.47
CA ASN A 553 25.74 4.42 -17.12
C ASN A 553 26.05 4.81 -15.68
N GLN A 554 25.29 4.29 -14.71
CA GLN A 554 25.49 4.58 -13.28
C GLN A 554 25.21 6.05 -12.90
N THR A 555 24.29 6.72 -13.60
CA THR A 555 23.93 8.12 -13.30
C THR A 555 23.11 8.20 -12.02
N THR A 556 23.35 9.19 -11.15
CA THR A 556 22.60 9.29 -9.90
C THR A 556 22.12 10.69 -9.53
N ASP A 557 21.20 10.76 -8.57
CA ASP A 557 20.81 12.00 -7.88
C ASP A 557 20.37 13.11 -8.86
N SER A 558 19.54 12.76 -9.85
CA SER A 558 19.19 13.65 -10.96
C SER A 558 17.67 13.82 -11.05
N LEU A 559 17.23 14.94 -11.63
CA LEU A 559 15.83 15.36 -11.67
C LEU A 559 15.45 15.80 -13.09
N ILE A 560 14.24 15.46 -13.50
CA ILE A 560 13.51 16.19 -14.54
C ILE A 560 12.14 16.61 -13.99
N VAL A 561 11.89 17.91 -14.00
CA VAL A 561 10.70 18.52 -13.39
C VAL A 561 9.99 19.51 -14.31
N GLY A 562 8.65 19.52 -14.29
CA GLY A 562 7.83 20.54 -14.95
C GLY A 562 8.09 20.70 -16.44
N SER A 563 8.61 19.65 -17.09
CA SER A 563 9.01 19.69 -18.50
C SER A 563 7.91 19.15 -19.40
N THR A 564 7.85 19.66 -20.62
CA THR A 564 6.93 19.18 -21.66
C THR A 564 7.69 18.31 -22.65
N ILE A 565 7.30 17.05 -22.78
CA ILE A 565 7.90 16.08 -23.71
C ILE A 565 6.83 15.59 -24.68
N ARG A 566 7.10 15.63 -25.98
CA ARG A 566 6.14 15.09 -26.96
C ARG A 566 6.76 14.59 -28.26
N ARG A 567 6.05 13.73 -28.99
CA ARG A 567 6.41 13.33 -30.36
C ARG A 567 7.82 12.73 -30.46
N THR A 568 8.06 11.67 -29.70
CA THR A 568 9.29 10.87 -29.71
C THR A 568 9.12 9.63 -30.59
N GLY A 569 10.22 8.92 -30.88
CA GLY A 569 10.20 7.71 -31.71
C GLY A 569 9.90 7.95 -33.20
N ILE A 570 10.20 9.15 -33.75
CA ILE A 570 9.92 9.50 -35.15
C ILE A 570 10.53 8.50 -36.13
N VAL A 571 11.70 7.98 -35.83
CA VAL A 571 12.39 6.98 -36.67
C VAL A 571 11.92 5.58 -36.35
N SER A 572 11.76 5.27 -35.07
CA SER A 572 11.28 3.97 -34.61
C SER A 572 10.44 4.19 -33.36
N ALA A 573 9.16 3.85 -33.44
CA ALA A 573 8.26 3.98 -32.30
C ALA A 573 8.79 3.22 -31.08
N LYS A 574 9.35 2.02 -31.29
CA LYS A 574 9.89 1.15 -30.22
C LYS A 574 11.06 1.70 -29.41
N TYR A 575 11.68 2.79 -29.85
CA TYR A 575 12.77 3.47 -29.13
C TYR A 575 12.36 4.90 -28.78
N GLY A 576 11.06 5.16 -28.74
CA GLY A 576 10.48 6.49 -28.65
C GLY A 576 10.03 6.85 -27.25
N GLU A 577 10.79 6.54 -26.21
CA GLU A 577 10.42 6.85 -24.83
C GLU A 577 10.50 8.37 -24.56
N GLY A 578 9.68 8.85 -23.64
CA GLY A 578 9.77 10.24 -23.18
C GLY A 578 10.97 10.41 -22.25
N VAL A 579 10.92 9.73 -21.10
CA VAL A 579 12.03 9.64 -20.15
C VAL A 579 12.42 8.18 -19.96
N TYR A 580 13.69 7.88 -20.24
CA TYR A 580 14.25 6.54 -20.18
C TYR A 580 15.37 6.47 -19.15
N VAL A 581 15.24 5.59 -18.16
CA VAL A 581 16.17 5.48 -17.04
C VAL A 581 16.81 4.11 -17.00
N GLY A 582 18.14 4.07 -17.03
CA GLY A 582 18.96 2.87 -17.01
C GLY A 582 19.25 2.33 -18.41
N THR A 583 19.70 1.08 -18.43
CA THR A 583 20.07 0.36 -19.65
C THR A 583 19.46 -1.04 -19.57
N SER A 584 18.86 -1.51 -20.66
CA SER A 584 18.35 -2.88 -20.70
C SER A 584 19.46 -3.91 -20.45
N ASP A 585 19.13 -5.02 -19.78
CA ASP A 585 19.99 -6.17 -19.49
C ASP A 585 20.72 -6.69 -20.73
N ARG A 586 20.04 -6.70 -21.87
CA ARG A 586 20.59 -7.08 -23.18
C ARG A 586 21.81 -6.26 -23.60
N ASN A 587 21.93 -5.03 -23.08
CA ASN A 587 22.96 -4.07 -23.47
C ASN A 587 23.96 -3.79 -22.33
N TRP A 588 23.88 -4.47 -21.19
CA TRP A 588 24.84 -4.27 -20.09
C TRP A 588 26.28 -4.60 -20.47
N CYS A 589 26.50 -5.59 -21.35
CA CYS A 589 27.84 -5.90 -21.85
C CYS A 589 28.42 -4.78 -22.72
N GLU A 590 27.58 -4.12 -23.52
CA GLU A 590 28.01 -3.00 -24.37
C GLU A 590 28.33 -1.75 -23.54
N TYR A 591 27.48 -1.41 -22.58
CA TYR A 591 27.57 -0.10 -21.90
C TYR A 591 28.16 -0.14 -20.49
N ASN A 592 28.15 -1.29 -19.81
CA ASN A 592 28.49 -1.40 -18.39
C ASN A 592 29.42 -2.59 -18.06
N SER A 593 30.17 -3.10 -19.04
CA SER A 593 31.08 -4.26 -18.87
C SER A 593 30.37 -5.48 -18.25
N CYS A 594 29.15 -5.74 -18.73
CA CYS A 594 28.23 -6.79 -18.31
C CYS A 594 27.67 -6.63 -16.88
N ASN A 595 27.94 -5.50 -16.21
CA ASN A 595 27.31 -5.18 -14.93
C ASN A 595 25.96 -4.51 -15.13
N PRO A 596 25.01 -4.68 -14.19
CA PRO A 596 23.77 -3.92 -14.19
C PRO A 596 24.01 -2.40 -14.19
N ASP A 597 23.14 -1.67 -14.89
CA ASP A 597 23.10 -0.21 -14.79
C ASP A 597 22.49 0.19 -13.44
N ARG A 598 23.31 0.60 -12.47
CA ARG A 598 22.85 1.07 -11.15
C ARG A 598 22.56 2.56 -11.15
N THR A 599 22.04 3.07 -12.26
CA THR A 599 21.43 4.41 -12.30
C THR A 599 20.36 4.49 -11.22
N ALA A 600 20.43 5.50 -10.35
CA ALA A 600 19.68 5.48 -9.10
C ALA A 600 19.35 6.87 -8.56
N ARG A 601 18.24 7.00 -7.82
CA ARG A 601 17.76 8.29 -7.29
C ARG A 601 17.55 9.29 -8.42
N ILE A 602 16.81 8.85 -9.43
CA ILE A 602 16.32 9.68 -10.52
C ILE A 602 14.87 10.03 -10.20
N ALA A 603 14.57 11.32 -10.19
CA ALA A 603 13.24 11.84 -9.95
C ALA A 603 12.66 12.38 -11.27
N VAL A 604 11.48 11.88 -11.65
CA VAL A 604 10.70 12.31 -12.80
C VAL A 604 9.42 12.90 -12.24
N VAL A 605 9.35 14.22 -12.13
CA VAL A 605 8.34 14.90 -11.32
C VAL A 605 7.54 15.91 -12.14
N ASP A 606 6.21 15.85 -12.07
CA ASP A 606 5.34 16.92 -12.57
C ASP A 606 5.55 17.26 -14.07
N ASN A 607 5.90 16.26 -14.89
CA ASN A 607 6.11 16.46 -16.32
C ASN A 607 4.82 16.19 -17.12
N ALA A 608 4.67 16.89 -18.25
CA ALA A 608 3.63 16.63 -19.23
C ALA A 608 4.23 15.88 -20.43
N ILE A 609 3.89 14.59 -20.58
CA ILE A 609 4.47 13.70 -21.59
C ILE A 609 3.37 13.17 -22.51
N SER A 610 3.52 13.31 -23.83
CA SER A 610 2.47 12.90 -24.77
C SER A 610 2.98 12.40 -26.12
N ASP A 611 2.17 11.59 -26.80
CA ASP A 611 2.41 11.14 -28.18
C ASP A 611 3.81 10.55 -28.39
N THR A 612 4.24 9.71 -27.45
CA THR A 612 5.49 8.96 -27.51
C THR A 612 5.34 7.72 -28.39
N GLY A 613 6.47 7.23 -28.92
CA GLY A 613 6.48 6.00 -29.71
C GLY A 613 6.48 4.74 -28.84
N ALA A 614 7.22 4.79 -27.74
CA ALA A 614 7.34 3.74 -26.73
C ALA A 614 6.75 4.26 -25.41
N GLU A 615 7.01 3.58 -24.30
CA GLU A 615 6.58 3.99 -22.96
C GLU A 615 6.96 5.47 -22.69
N PRO A 616 5.99 6.35 -22.38
CA PRO A 616 6.25 7.71 -21.96
C PRO A 616 7.31 7.84 -20.86
N ILE A 617 7.27 6.96 -19.86
CA ILE A 617 8.29 6.86 -18.81
C ILE A 617 8.65 5.39 -18.63
N GLU A 618 9.94 5.07 -18.72
CA GLU A 618 10.45 3.73 -18.44
C GLU A 618 11.68 3.74 -17.52
N ALA A 619 11.61 2.97 -16.44
CA ALA A 619 12.72 2.66 -15.56
C ALA A 619 13.16 1.20 -15.76
N LYS A 620 14.34 1.00 -16.35
CA LYS A 620 14.87 -0.33 -16.69
C LYS A 620 15.39 -1.11 -15.48
N GLU A 621 15.48 -2.41 -15.67
CA GLU A 621 16.11 -3.34 -14.77
C GLU A 621 17.53 -2.91 -14.40
N GLY A 622 17.89 -3.12 -13.13
CA GLY A 622 19.17 -2.67 -12.56
C GLY A 622 19.10 -1.31 -11.84
N THR A 623 18.17 -0.44 -12.25
CA THR A 623 17.97 0.89 -11.64
C THR A 623 17.37 0.81 -10.23
N LEU A 624 17.63 1.82 -9.40
CA LEU A 624 17.32 1.78 -7.97
C LEU A 624 16.76 3.10 -7.42
N ASP A 625 15.86 3.02 -6.44
CA ASP A 625 15.51 4.11 -5.54
C ASP A 625 15.04 5.39 -6.27
N GLY A 626 14.24 5.27 -7.33
CA GLY A 626 13.77 6.41 -8.13
C GLY A 626 12.32 6.81 -7.85
N ASP A 627 11.95 8.02 -8.29
CA ASP A 627 10.64 8.61 -8.07
C ASP A 627 9.97 9.00 -9.39
N ILE A 628 8.70 8.65 -9.57
CA ILE A 628 7.84 9.05 -10.67
C ILE A 628 6.60 9.69 -10.03
N ILE A 629 6.58 11.01 -9.90
CA ILE A 629 5.58 11.72 -9.08
C ILE A 629 4.83 12.76 -9.90
N GLY A 630 3.49 12.75 -9.83
CA GLY A 630 2.71 13.88 -10.34
C GLY A 630 2.71 14.07 -11.87
N ASN A 631 3.25 13.13 -12.65
CA ASN A 631 3.36 13.31 -14.09
C ASN A 631 2.00 13.13 -14.76
N THR A 632 1.73 13.95 -15.79
CA THR A 632 0.59 13.78 -16.69
C THR A 632 1.06 13.15 -17.99
N VAL A 633 0.52 11.97 -18.30
CA VAL A 633 0.93 11.15 -19.44
C VAL A 633 -0.26 10.90 -20.36
N LEU A 634 -0.12 11.27 -21.63
CA LEU A 634 -1.16 11.09 -22.64
C LEU A 634 -0.65 10.21 -23.80
N GLY A 635 -1.14 8.97 -23.86
CA GLY A 635 -0.92 8.08 -24.99
C GLY A 635 -1.45 8.70 -26.29
N GLY A 636 -0.65 8.64 -27.36
CA GLY A 636 -1.00 9.21 -28.66
C GLY A 636 -1.00 8.17 -29.77
N SER A 637 -1.33 8.61 -30.98
CA SER A 637 -1.42 7.75 -32.18
C SER A 637 -0.10 7.06 -32.55
N ARG A 638 1.02 7.54 -32.01
CA ARG A 638 2.37 7.02 -32.27
C ARG A 638 2.76 5.83 -31.40
N LEU A 639 2.02 5.59 -30.32
CA LEU A 639 2.33 4.54 -29.35
C LEU A 639 2.34 3.18 -30.06
N ALA A 640 3.46 2.47 -29.99
CA ALA A 640 3.61 1.18 -30.66
C ALA A 640 2.63 0.15 -30.07
N SER A 641 2.12 -0.74 -30.92
CA SER A 641 1.10 -1.72 -30.52
C SER A 641 1.59 -2.75 -29.50
N ASP A 642 2.90 -2.91 -29.33
CA ASP A 642 3.52 -3.78 -28.32
C ASP A 642 3.76 -3.08 -26.98
N VAL A 643 3.49 -1.77 -26.87
CA VAL A 643 3.50 -1.04 -25.61
C VAL A 643 2.19 -1.32 -24.88
N VAL A 644 2.28 -2.01 -23.75
CA VAL A 644 1.11 -2.42 -22.96
C VAL A 644 0.82 -1.52 -21.76
N SER A 645 1.72 -0.58 -21.44
CA SER A 645 1.56 0.39 -20.35
C SER A 645 2.18 1.73 -20.68
N LEU A 646 1.68 2.81 -20.06
CA LEU A 646 2.21 4.16 -20.27
C LEU A 646 3.40 4.48 -19.34
N ILE A 647 3.44 3.87 -18.16
CA ILE A 647 4.55 3.98 -17.21
C ILE A 647 5.02 2.57 -16.87
N LEU A 648 6.29 2.28 -17.11
CA LEU A 648 6.87 0.96 -16.92
C LEU A 648 8.07 1.00 -15.97
N VAL A 649 8.03 0.18 -14.93
CA VAL A 649 9.11 0.01 -13.96
C VAL A 649 9.58 -1.43 -13.95
N SER A 650 10.87 -1.62 -14.16
CA SER A 650 11.56 -2.90 -13.96
C SER A 650 12.76 -2.75 -13.02
N GLY A 651 13.05 -1.54 -12.55
CA GLY A 651 13.98 -1.30 -11.45
C GLY A 651 13.44 -1.75 -10.09
N ASN A 652 14.20 -1.44 -9.04
CA ASN A 652 13.81 -1.72 -7.66
C ASN A 652 13.64 -0.46 -6.82
N SER A 653 12.80 -0.54 -5.79
CA SER A 653 12.56 0.53 -4.82
C SER A 653 12.05 1.83 -5.46
N TRP A 654 11.32 1.75 -6.57
CA TRP A 654 10.72 2.92 -7.19
C TRP A 654 9.40 3.30 -6.52
N LEU A 655 9.17 4.60 -6.38
CA LEU A 655 7.86 5.17 -6.04
C LEU A 655 7.21 5.71 -7.31
N ALA A 656 5.98 5.26 -7.62
CA ALA A 656 5.11 5.92 -8.58
C ALA A 656 3.87 6.43 -7.85
N ALA A 657 3.78 7.75 -7.66
CA ALA A 657 2.73 8.36 -6.86
C ALA A 657 2.06 9.55 -7.54
N GLY A 658 0.73 9.63 -7.44
CA GLY A 658 -0.01 10.83 -7.85
C GLY A 658 0.07 11.16 -9.34
N ASN A 659 0.42 10.21 -10.20
CA ASN A 659 0.50 10.41 -11.64
C ASN A 659 -0.87 10.24 -12.29
N SER A 660 -1.09 10.88 -13.44
CA SER A 660 -2.28 10.66 -14.27
C SER A 660 -1.88 10.19 -15.66
N ALA A 661 -2.34 9.00 -16.04
CA ALA A 661 -2.05 8.37 -17.32
C ALA A 661 -3.33 8.10 -18.10
N ALA A 662 -3.42 8.56 -19.36
CA ALA A 662 -4.58 8.30 -20.21
C ALA A 662 -4.16 7.88 -21.62
N GLY A 663 -4.62 6.71 -22.06
CA GLY A 663 -4.29 6.17 -23.38
C GLY A 663 -4.83 4.77 -23.57
N THR A 664 -4.98 4.34 -24.82
CA THR A 664 -5.46 2.99 -25.15
C THR A 664 -4.32 1.98 -25.00
N THR A 665 -4.16 1.44 -23.81
CA THR A 665 -3.17 0.43 -23.43
C THR A 665 -3.82 -0.67 -22.60
N THR A 666 -3.14 -1.79 -22.40
CA THR A 666 -3.65 -2.84 -21.51
C THR A 666 -3.70 -2.35 -20.06
N TYR A 667 -2.65 -1.65 -19.65
CA TYR A 667 -2.46 -1.12 -18.30
C TYR A 667 -2.08 0.35 -18.32
N GLY A 668 -2.32 1.09 -17.24
CA GLY A 668 -1.78 2.44 -17.09
C GLY A 668 -0.31 2.35 -16.67
N TYR A 669 -0.09 1.56 -15.62
CA TYR A 669 1.19 1.36 -14.96
C TYR A 669 1.55 -0.11 -14.99
N GLN A 670 2.84 -0.41 -15.13
CA GLN A 670 3.31 -1.78 -15.07
C GLN A 670 4.61 -1.87 -14.28
N VAL A 671 4.68 -2.86 -13.39
CA VAL A 671 5.93 -3.31 -12.75
C VAL A 671 6.25 -4.70 -13.27
N ILE A 672 7.44 -4.92 -13.83
CA ILE A 672 7.85 -6.23 -14.36
C ILE A 672 9.25 -6.61 -13.95
N THR A 673 9.55 -7.90 -14.09
CA THR A 673 10.89 -8.46 -13.90
C THR A 673 11.49 -8.80 -15.26
N ARG A 674 12.59 -8.15 -15.63
CA ARG A 674 13.33 -8.41 -16.89
C ARG A 674 14.70 -9.06 -16.67
N ALA A 675 15.21 -9.00 -15.45
CA ALA A 675 16.43 -9.69 -15.01
C ALA A 675 16.29 -10.23 -13.58
N ASP A 676 17.15 -11.19 -13.19
CA ASP A 676 17.17 -11.72 -11.83
C ASP A 676 17.38 -10.60 -10.78
N GLY A 677 16.52 -10.58 -9.76
CA GLY A 677 16.51 -9.56 -8.72
C GLY A 677 16.00 -8.18 -9.14
N SER A 678 15.31 -8.04 -10.28
CA SER A 678 14.68 -6.79 -10.75
C SER A 678 13.17 -6.73 -10.46
N GLY A 679 12.55 -5.55 -10.53
CA GLY A 679 11.11 -5.36 -10.31
C GLY A 679 10.65 -5.58 -8.87
N ASN A 680 11.50 -5.26 -7.87
CA ASN A 680 11.23 -5.48 -6.45
C ASN A 680 11.04 -4.19 -5.64
N ASP A 681 10.34 -4.30 -4.52
CA ASP A 681 10.22 -3.24 -3.52
C ASP A 681 9.62 -1.91 -4.03
N ASN A 682 8.87 -1.94 -5.14
CA ASN A 682 8.27 -0.75 -5.76
C ASN A 682 6.91 -0.41 -5.13
N THR A 683 6.61 0.86 -4.96
CA THR A 683 5.33 1.34 -4.40
C THR A 683 4.57 2.12 -5.46
N ILE A 684 3.32 1.73 -5.71
CA ILE A 684 2.42 2.38 -6.66
C ILE A 684 1.19 2.87 -5.88
N SER A 685 1.02 4.19 -5.71
CA SER A 685 -0.09 4.77 -4.93
C SER A 685 -0.69 6.03 -5.56
N GLY A 686 -1.99 6.28 -5.32
CA GLY A 686 -2.66 7.52 -5.70
C GLY A 686 -2.62 7.87 -7.20
N ASN A 687 -2.42 6.90 -8.09
CA ASN A 687 -2.34 7.16 -9.53
C ASN A 687 -3.69 6.99 -10.22
N LEU A 688 -3.95 7.79 -11.25
CA LEU A 688 -5.10 7.68 -12.12
C LEU A 688 -4.71 7.06 -13.47
N ALA A 689 -5.36 5.97 -13.88
CA ALA A 689 -5.29 5.46 -15.26
C ALA A 689 -6.66 5.48 -15.95
N LEU A 690 -6.70 6.04 -17.16
CA LEU A 690 -7.91 6.12 -17.98
C LEU A 690 -7.70 5.45 -19.34
N LYS A 691 -8.76 4.79 -19.82
CA LYS A 691 -8.81 4.09 -21.13
C LYS A 691 -7.89 2.87 -21.24
N THR A 692 -7.56 2.28 -20.10
CA THR A 692 -7.00 0.93 -20.03
C THR A 692 -8.01 -0.11 -20.52
N SER A 693 -7.56 -1.32 -20.83
CA SER A 693 -8.45 -2.41 -21.27
C SER A 693 -8.49 -3.59 -20.31
N ASN A 694 -7.79 -3.52 -19.18
CA ASN A 694 -7.70 -4.61 -18.22
C ASN A 694 -7.61 -4.09 -16.78
N ALA A 695 -6.57 -3.32 -16.46
CA ALA A 695 -6.35 -2.83 -15.10
C ALA A 695 -5.54 -1.52 -15.08
N VAL A 696 -5.70 -0.73 -14.02
CA VAL A 696 -4.93 0.50 -13.79
C VAL A 696 -3.45 0.18 -13.62
N VAL A 697 -3.12 -0.77 -12.75
CA VAL A 697 -1.76 -1.19 -12.44
C VAL A 697 -1.60 -2.68 -12.66
N TYR A 698 -0.59 -3.08 -13.41
CA TYR A 698 -0.18 -4.48 -13.46
C TYR A 698 1.11 -4.67 -12.68
N LEU A 699 1.00 -5.30 -11.52
CA LEU A 699 2.14 -5.72 -10.72
C LEU A 699 2.55 -7.14 -11.05
N HIS A 700 3.73 -7.25 -11.65
CA HIS A 700 4.46 -8.48 -11.92
C HIS A 700 3.83 -9.40 -12.99
N GLN A 701 4.64 -9.70 -14.01
CA GLN A 701 4.37 -10.75 -15.01
C GLN A 701 4.80 -12.11 -14.44
N PRO A 702 4.15 -13.23 -14.80
CA PRO A 702 4.68 -14.55 -14.47
C PRO A 702 6.08 -14.71 -15.07
N SER A 703 7.10 -14.72 -14.21
CA SER A 703 8.48 -15.01 -14.55
C SER A 703 9.00 -16.13 -13.64
N ASN A 704 10.06 -16.82 -14.06
CA ASN A 704 10.73 -17.79 -13.20
C ASN A 704 11.56 -17.13 -12.08
N TRP A 705 11.62 -15.80 -12.05
CA TRP A 705 12.33 -15.03 -11.04
C TRP A 705 11.37 -14.57 -9.97
N SER A 706 11.79 -14.70 -8.72
CA SER A 706 11.02 -14.24 -7.57
C SER A 706 10.92 -12.71 -7.56
N THR A 707 9.72 -12.18 -7.42
CA THR A 707 9.49 -10.80 -7.00
C THR A 707 8.98 -10.71 -5.58
N SER A 708 9.34 -9.62 -4.90
CA SER A 708 8.94 -9.35 -3.53
C SER A 708 8.84 -7.85 -3.25
N GLY A 709 8.09 -7.50 -2.22
CA GLY A 709 8.08 -6.16 -1.62
C GLY A 709 7.36 -5.06 -2.41
N ASN A 710 6.80 -5.36 -3.59
CA ASN A 710 5.97 -4.38 -4.30
C ASN A 710 4.67 -4.12 -3.55
N THR A 711 4.22 -2.87 -3.50
CA THR A 711 2.96 -2.45 -2.87
C THR A 711 2.06 -1.74 -3.88
N LEU A 712 0.76 -2.08 -3.86
CA LEU A 712 -0.30 -1.47 -4.67
C LEU A 712 -1.34 -0.87 -3.73
N SER A 713 -1.39 0.46 -3.62
CA SER A 713 -2.40 1.11 -2.75
C SER A 713 -3.79 1.11 -3.40
N CYS A 714 -4.86 1.08 -2.59
CA CYS A 714 -6.24 1.18 -3.07
C CYS A 714 -6.61 2.59 -3.57
N SER A 715 -5.77 3.59 -3.29
CA SER A 715 -5.90 4.96 -3.77
C SER A 715 -5.64 5.13 -5.28
N ASN A 716 -5.09 4.11 -5.94
CA ASN A 716 -5.03 4.10 -7.40
C ASN A 716 -6.45 4.05 -7.98
N SER A 717 -6.69 4.69 -9.12
CA SER A 717 -8.04 4.83 -9.68
C SER A 717 -8.10 4.76 -11.20
N GLY A 718 -9.29 4.40 -11.70
CA GLY A 718 -9.58 4.19 -13.11
C GLY A 718 -10.91 3.45 -13.28
N LYS A 719 -11.38 3.33 -14.52
CA LYS A 719 -12.64 2.62 -14.82
C LYS A 719 -12.52 1.11 -14.68
N ASP A 720 -11.31 0.58 -14.85
CA ASP A 720 -11.05 -0.85 -14.77
C ASP A 720 -10.59 -1.24 -13.36
N LEU A 721 -10.30 -2.53 -13.17
CA LEU A 721 -9.71 -3.06 -11.95
C LEU A 721 -8.45 -2.29 -11.54
N ILE A 722 -8.24 -2.08 -10.25
CA ILE A 722 -7.05 -1.40 -9.73
C ILE A 722 -5.78 -2.12 -10.13
N GLY A 723 -5.78 -3.44 -10.01
CA GLY A 723 -4.67 -4.24 -10.49
C GLY A 723 -4.97 -5.73 -10.56
N ASN A 724 -3.98 -6.47 -11.03
CA ASN A 724 -3.99 -7.93 -11.12
C ASN A 724 -3.76 -8.63 -9.76
N VAL A 725 -3.50 -7.86 -8.71
CA VAL A 725 -3.43 -8.30 -7.32
C VAL A 725 -4.33 -7.39 -6.48
N ALA A 726 -4.78 -7.87 -5.33
CA ALA A 726 -5.51 -7.04 -4.39
C ALA A 726 -4.66 -5.81 -4.00
N CYS A 727 -5.29 -4.65 -3.98
CA CYS A 727 -4.67 -3.46 -3.41
C CYS A 727 -4.66 -3.55 -1.87
N THR A 728 -3.77 -2.80 -1.25
CA THR A 728 -3.71 -2.60 0.20
C THR A 728 -4.22 -1.19 0.51
N PRO A 729 -5.08 -1.01 1.52
CA PRO A 729 -5.35 0.31 2.06
C PRO A 729 -4.05 0.99 2.52
#